data_AF-A0A1B7N3I7-F1
#
_entry.id   AF-A0A1B7N3I7-F1
#
_cell.length_a   1.000
_cell.length_b   1.000
_cell.length_c   1.000
_cell.angle_alpha   90.00
_cell.angle_beta   90.00
_cell.angle_gamma   90.00
#
_symmetry.space_group_name_H-M   'P 1'
#
loop_
_entity.id
_entity.type
_entity.pdbx_description
1 polymer ?
#
loop_
_entity_poly.entity_id
_entity_poly.type
_entity_poly.pdbx_seq_one_letter_code
_entity_poly.pdbx_strand_id
1 'polypeptide(L)'
;MSASATCPHAHELSSLREPKLSQSVHREECTQCFDNQDGPAGIDVCLVCFNGSCLDPDRHHTRTHVLRSGHSFTLNVKRTPKKKPSNRADGEEPPAKMTKLAINEEREEDKYEHTTLFKCWKCDSRQGKEVTIDNVNAKRLTDGVMLSLSSARQSEVKAWEEEITACEHTLCLEQLQSGTIPQEGLAHCASCELTSNLWLCLTCGALGCGRAQFGGTGGNGHALAHFNATQHPVCVKLGTITPEGGADVYCYAAACNDTRIDPELATHLNTFGINVASQKKTEKSMTELQIEQNLLFDFSLTAEDGSALQPVFGAGATGLSNLGNRQVYIISTILACYMASVIQTLFSLPPFQIRYYSEESSATRPTYVPLKAAAHWEHCTQALPADCLECQMFKLADGLLSGRYSKPHSDHEKAPTDALAHPTPEHTPWQVGLKPAGFKALVGKGHPEFATMRQQDAEEFFVHLLTVLRRFNHPNTRGSREEFEPTETFAFGLEQRLQCQSCRRVRYRVDTMDTLSLAVPAHELAEGEADTGPGALEQEVASVGAPDEGGPIKKRYRSVSLEQCLNLLLGQSGQEALEYQCEGGCGKVHAVRQMQFATFPDVLVLHAKKFQLVNWVPTKLDIPVILPENDELNLDNYLGHGLQPGEEELPETSNASGPSQPQVDAETLAMLESMGFAAADCRKALIATGNAGAEAAMEWLFNPTEDPAVETPVQTTGSAPEPPAEQVEMLADMGFTNAQAKKALRETDGNMERAVEWLFNHPDDTGEDTTPAASSSETTKAPPGSSRLPARYRLKAFISHKGPSVHSGHYVAHIRMPRIGDAMDADDVAGDWVLFNDEKVVRADATSVRDLKKLAYMYVFERV
;
A
#
# COMPACT_ATOMS: atom_id res chain seq x y z
N MET A 1 32.78 26.28 -30.62
CA MET A 1 31.87 26.00 -31.75
C MET A 1 32.51 24.93 -32.60
N SER A 2 32.24 23.66 -32.29
CA SER A 2 32.76 22.52 -33.05
C SER A 2 31.77 22.18 -34.16
N ALA A 3 32.24 21.99 -35.38
CA ALA A 3 31.41 21.80 -36.56
C ALA A 3 30.48 20.58 -36.40
N SER A 4 29.16 20.77 -36.53
CA SER A 4 28.16 19.71 -36.57
C SER A 4 28.36 18.86 -37.84
N ALA A 5 29.19 17.83 -37.74
CA ALA A 5 29.43 16.92 -38.85
C ALA A 5 28.17 16.09 -39.11
N THR A 6 27.64 16.17 -40.33
CA THR A 6 26.54 15.34 -40.83
C THR A 6 26.80 13.86 -40.55
N CYS A 7 25.87 13.22 -39.85
CA CYS A 7 25.95 11.81 -39.48
C CYS A 7 25.64 10.92 -40.70
N PRO A 8 26.49 9.93 -41.04
CA PRO A 8 26.23 9.01 -42.15
C PRO A 8 24.99 8.13 -41.92
N HIS A 9 24.56 7.96 -40.67
CA HIS A 9 23.38 7.20 -40.29
C HIS A 9 22.10 8.05 -40.24
N ALA A 10 22.16 9.35 -40.58
CA ALA A 10 21.01 10.25 -40.48
C ALA A 10 19.81 9.78 -41.32
N HIS A 11 20.04 9.03 -42.40
CA HIS A 11 18.95 8.44 -43.19
C HIS A 11 18.08 7.45 -42.39
N GLU A 12 18.65 6.72 -41.42
CA GLU A 12 17.91 5.77 -40.60
C GLU A 12 16.87 6.48 -39.70
N LEU A 13 17.12 7.73 -39.31
CA LEU A 13 16.18 8.53 -38.51
C LEU A 13 14.85 8.79 -39.23
N SER A 14 14.88 8.91 -40.56
CA SER A 14 13.66 9.10 -41.37
C SER A 14 12.72 7.89 -41.31
N SER A 15 13.25 6.69 -41.05
CA SER A 15 12.49 5.45 -40.97
C SER A 15 11.82 5.22 -39.60
N LEU A 16 12.17 6.02 -38.59
CA LEU A 16 11.61 5.91 -37.25
C LEU A 16 10.16 6.42 -37.20
N ARG A 17 9.39 5.79 -36.31
CA ARG A 17 7.97 6.09 -36.08
C ARG A 17 7.81 6.92 -34.81
N GLU A 18 6.76 7.73 -34.81
CA GLU A 18 6.33 8.47 -33.62
C GLU A 18 5.70 7.52 -32.58
N PRO A 19 5.66 7.93 -31.29
CA PRO A 19 4.98 7.17 -30.25
C PRO A 19 3.51 6.93 -30.60
N LYS A 20 3.03 5.71 -30.36
CA LYS A 20 1.59 5.41 -30.41
C LYS A 20 0.92 5.96 -29.15
N LEU A 21 -0.37 6.28 -29.24
CA LEU A 21 -1.17 6.72 -28.08
C LEU A 21 -1.13 5.73 -26.90
N SER A 22 -1.04 4.43 -27.18
CA SER A 22 -0.98 3.36 -26.18
C SER A 22 0.42 3.12 -25.61
N GLN A 23 1.44 3.86 -26.04
CA GLN A 23 2.83 3.61 -25.69
C GLN A 23 3.34 4.68 -24.72
N SER A 24 3.92 4.24 -23.62
CA SER A 24 4.43 5.12 -22.57
C SER A 24 5.74 5.79 -23.00
N VAL A 25 5.87 7.09 -22.78
CA VAL A 25 7.08 7.86 -23.10
C VAL A 25 7.77 8.32 -21.81
N HIS A 26 8.97 7.82 -21.55
CA HIS A 26 9.75 8.13 -20.35
C HIS A 26 10.72 9.28 -20.62
N ARG A 27 10.21 10.52 -20.68
CA ARG A 27 11.03 11.72 -20.99
C ARG A 27 11.48 12.54 -19.78
N GLU A 28 10.86 12.34 -18.63
CA GLU A 28 11.06 13.19 -17.45
C GLU A 28 12.21 12.68 -16.57
N GLU A 29 12.34 11.37 -16.43
CA GLU A 29 13.26 10.71 -15.51
C GLU A 29 13.80 9.41 -16.12
N CYS A 30 15.02 9.03 -15.73
CA CYS A 30 15.59 7.74 -16.09
C CYS A 30 14.77 6.58 -15.50
N THR A 31 14.61 5.50 -16.26
CA THR A 31 13.90 4.30 -15.77
C THR A 31 14.71 3.46 -14.76
N GLN A 32 16.00 3.74 -14.59
CA GLN A 32 16.94 2.95 -13.76
C GLN A 32 17.65 3.76 -12.64
N CYS A 33 17.57 5.10 -12.66
CA CYS A 33 17.95 5.98 -11.54
C CYS A 33 16.99 7.18 -11.47
N PHE A 34 17.15 8.06 -10.50
CA PHE A 34 16.34 9.29 -10.36
C PHE A 34 16.99 10.53 -11.02
N ASP A 35 17.97 10.34 -11.90
CA ASP A 35 18.43 11.44 -12.75
C ASP A 35 17.27 11.85 -13.66
N ASN A 36 17.08 13.16 -13.85
CA ASN A 36 15.91 13.73 -14.52
C ASN A 36 16.29 14.83 -15.53
N GLN A 37 15.29 15.30 -16.26
CA GLN A 37 15.45 16.33 -17.31
C GLN A 37 15.91 17.69 -16.79
N ASP A 38 15.81 17.96 -15.47
CA ASP A 38 16.29 19.21 -14.85
C ASP A 38 17.81 19.17 -14.58
N GLY A 39 18.41 17.98 -14.64
CA GLY A 39 19.84 17.79 -14.49
C GLY A 39 20.67 18.43 -15.62
N PRO A 40 21.96 18.69 -15.39
CA PRO A 40 22.82 19.36 -16.37
C PRO A 40 22.95 18.56 -17.68
N ALA A 41 22.87 17.23 -17.61
CA ALA A 41 22.97 16.32 -18.75
C ALA A 41 21.63 16.05 -19.46
N GLY A 42 20.48 16.40 -18.85
CA GLY A 42 19.16 16.00 -19.32
C GLY A 42 18.94 14.48 -19.33
N ILE A 43 17.89 14.03 -20.01
CA ILE A 43 17.54 12.61 -20.19
C ILE A 43 17.53 12.24 -21.66
N ASP A 44 18.14 11.10 -22.00
CA ASP A 44 18.09 10.53 -23.33
C ASP A 44 16.87 9.61 -23.49
N VAL A 45 15.97 9.99 -24.38
CA VAL A 45 14.80 9.20 -24.75
C VAL A 45 15.09 8.39 -26.00
N CYS A 46 14.98 7.07 -25.92
CA CYS A 46 15.13 6.21 -27.08
C CYS A 46 14.04 6.49 -28.13
N LEU A 47 14.42 6.71 -29.39
CA LEU A 47 13.46 7.00 -30.46
C LEU A 47 12.76 5.77 -31.05
N VAL A 48 13.02 4.58 -30.51
CA VAL A 48 12.40 3.31 -30.93
C VAL A 48 11.43 2.77 -29.87
N CYS A 49 11.89 2.69 -28.62
CA CYS A 49 11.09 2.14 -27.51
C CYS A 49 10.63 3.19 -26.49
N PHE A 50 11.05 4.45 -26.64
CA PHE A 50 10.69 5.58 -25.76
C PHE A 50 11.08 5.41 -24.29
N ASN A 51 12.07 4.54 -24.01
CA ASN A 51 12.74 4.43 -22.72
C ASN A 51 13.61 5.66 -22.43
N GLY A 52 13.55 6.15 -21.19
CA GLY A 52 14.37 7.25 -20.68
C GLY A 52 15.60 6.72 -19.95
N SER A 53 16.78 7.18 -20.34
CA SER A 53 18.05 6.75 -19.77
C SER A 53 18.93 7.95 -19.41
N CYS A 54 19.70 7.83 -18.32
CA CYS A 54 20.64 8.87 -17.90
C CYS A 54 21.97 8.79 -18.68
N LEU A 55 22.65 9.94 -18.72
CA LEU A 55 23.98 10.13 -19.31
C LEU A 55 25.09 10.18 -18.25
N ASP A 56 24.80 9.65 -17.06
CA ASP A 56 25.74 9.64 -15.94
C ASP A 56 27.03 8.86 -16.32
N PRO A 57 28.20 9.42 -16.01
CA PRO A 57 29.49 8.83 -16.39
C PRO A 57 29.84 7.57 -15.60
N ASP A 58 29.12 7.25 -14.52
CA ASP A 58 29.37 6.06 -13.71
C ASP A 58 28.35 4.95 -14.01
N ARG A 59 27.05 5.28 -14.09
CA ARG A 59 25.97 4.30 -14.32
C ARG A 59 25.76 3.89 -15.77
N HIS A 60 26.05 4.78 -16.72
CA HIS A 60 26.00 4.49 -18.16
C HIS A 60 24.67 3.92 -18.71
N HIS A 61 23.51 4.21 -18.10
CA HIS A 61 22.23 3.60 -18.49
C HIS A 61 21.88 3.72 -19.98
N THR A 62 22.17 4.86 -20.60
CA THR A 62 21.89 5.01 -22.05
C THR A 62 22.78 4.11 -22.90
N ARG A 63 24.07 3.99 -22.54
CA ARG A 63 25.00 3.11 -23.23
C ARG A 63 24.61 1.64 -23.07
N THR A 64 24.24 1.23 -21.86
CA THR A 64 23.77 -0.13 -21.58
C THR A 64 22.50 -0.43 -22.37
N HIS A 65 21.55 0.51 -22.42
CA HIS A 65 20.34 0.36 -23.23
C HIS A 65 20.65 0.19 -24.72
N VAL A 66 21.54 1.02 -25.29
CA VAL A 66 21.95 0.94 -26.70
C VAL A 66 22.61 -0.42 -27.01
N LEU A 67 23.49 -0.89 -26.15
CA LEU A 67 24.18 -2.18 -26.32
C LEU A 67 23.20 -3.36 -26.25
N ARG A 68 22.24 -3.31 -25.33
CA ARG A 68 21.27 -4.39 -25.10
C ARG A 68 20.19 -4.44 -26.19
N SER A 69 19.65 -3.28 -26.56
CA SER A 69 18.53 -3.19 -27.51
C SER A 69 18.96 -3.04 -28.97
N GLY A 70 20.19 -2.61 -29.22
CA GLY A 70 20.66 -2.20 -30.55
C GLY A 70 20.08 -0.86 -31.02
N HIS A 71 19.25 -0.19 -30.23
CA HIS A 71 18.66 1.11 -30.59
C HIS A 71 19.73 2.19 -30.63
N SER A 72 19.94 2.78 -31.80
CA SER A 72 21.13 3.62 -32.05
C SER A 72 20.89 5.13 -31.96
N PHE A 73 19.64 5.57 -31.74
CA PHE A 73 19.27 6.98 -31.74
C PHE A 73 18.46 7.36 -30.50
N THR A 74 18.85 8.47 -29.89
CA THR A 74 18.18 9.05 -28.72
C THR A 74 17.90 10.53 -28.94
N LEU A 75 16.85 11.03 -28.29
CA LEU A 75 16.53 12.44 -28.16
C LEU A 75 16.83 12.87 -26.72
N ASN A 76 17.86 13.69 -26.53
CA ASN A 76 18.13 14.30 -25.25
C ASN A 76 17.10 15.39 -24.98
N VAL A 77 16.41 15.31 -23.85
CA VAL A 77 15.43 16.29 -23.37
C VAL A 77 15.98 16.94 -22.11
N LYS A 78 16.09 18.27 -22.14
CA LYS A 78 16.53 19.07 -21.00
C LYS A 78 15.53 20.18 -20.72
N ARG A 79 15.10 20.28 -19.48
CA ARG A 79 14.18 21.31 -19.00
C ARG A 79 14.95 22.35 -18.21
N THR A 80 14.68 23.63 -18.47
CA THR A 80 15.29 24.75 -17.76
C THR A 80 14.23 25.78 -17.38
N PRO A 81 14.29 26.40 -16.19
CA PRO A 81 13.33 27.41 -15.79
C PRO A 81 13.47 28.68 -16.64
N LYS A 82 12.36 29.21 -17.14
CA LYS A 82 12.32 30.51 -17.82
C LYS A 82 12.63 31.61 -16.82
N LYS A 83 13.52 32.53 -17.20
CA LYS A 83 13.75 33.75 -16.41
C LYS A 83 12.47 34.59 -16.45
N LYS A 84 11.84 34.87 -15.31
CA LYS A 84 10.72 35.81 -15.24
C LYS A 84 11.16 37.15 -15.85
N PRO A 85 10.40 37.75 -16.79
CA PRO A 85 10.73 39.07 -17.29
C PRO A 85 10.66 40.06 -16.12
N SER A 86 11.77 40.72 -15.82
CA SER A 86 11.87 41.76 -14.79
C SER A 86 11.24 43.07 -15.26
N ASN A 87 10.01 43.03 -15.78
CA ASN A 87 9.22 44.22 -16.07
C ASN A 87 8.23 44.44 -14.94
N ARG A 88 8.75 44.74 -13.74
CA ARG A 88 8.00 45.53 -12.77
C ARG A 88 8.51 46.96 -12.93
N ALA A 89 7.69 47.83 -13.48
CA ALA A 89 7.93 49.26 -13.37
C ALA A 89 7.84 49.62 -11.87
N ASP A 90 8.85 50.32 -11.35
CA ASP A 90 8.86 50.82 -9.98
C ASP A 90 7.63 51.69 -9.74
N GLY A 91 6.63 51.18 -9.00
CA GLY A 91 5.48 51.98 -8.57
C GLY A 91 4.14 51.27 -8.35
N GLU A 92 3.95 50.00 -8.73
CA GLU A 92 2.70 49.29 -8.42
C GLU A 92 2.73 48.66 -7.03
N GLU A 93 1.78 49.07 -6.18
CA GLU A 93 1.53 48.45 -4.87
C GLU A 93 1.33 46.94 -5.01
N PRO A 94 1.86 46.13 -4.07
CA PRO A 94 1.64 44.68 -4.09
C PRO A 94 0.13 44.41 -4.08
N PRO A 95 -0.38 43.50 -4.93
CA PRO A 95 -1.79 43.18 -4.94
C PRO A 95 -2.21 42.77 -3.53
N ALA A 96 -3.27 43.40 -3.02
CA ALA A 96 -3.88 43.04 -1.74
C ALA A 96 -4.04 41.52 -1.71
N LYS A 97 -3.54 40.88 -0.63
CA LYS A 97 -3.57 39.43 -0.40
C LYS A 97 -4.87 38.86 -0.98
N MET A 98 -4.76 38.16 -2.10
CA MET A 98 -5.91 37.58 -2.80
C MET A 98 -6.55 36.54 -1.88
N THR A 99 -7.66 36.91 -1.24
CA THR A 99 -8.50 36.06 -0.39
C THR A 99 -9.37 35.09 -1.21
N LYS A 100 -8.91 34.69 -2.40
CA LYS A 100 -9.63 33.80 -3.32
C LYS A 100 -8.69 32.73 -3.85
N LEU A 101 -8.81 31.53 -3.30
CA LEU A 101 -8.32 30.28 -3.86
C LEU A 101 -9.09 29.99 -5.16
N ALA A 102 -8.73 30.69 -6.24
CA ALA A 102 -9.03 30.24 -7.59
C ALA A 102 -7.79 29.51 -8.09
N ILE A 103 -7.92 28.21 -8.31
CA ILE A 103 -6.89 27.37 -8.91
C ILE A 103 -6.70 27.85 -10.35
N ASN A 104 -5.70 28.68 -10.60
CA ASN A 104 -5.28 28.97 -11.96
C ASN A 104 -4.43 27.80 -12.44
N GLU A 105 -4.84 27.13 -13.53
CA GLU A 105 -3.99 26.19 -14.25
C GLU A 105 -2.81 26.96 -14.88
N GLU A 106 -1.69 27.05 -14.16
CA GLU A 106 -0.43 27.54 -14.73
C GLU A 106 0.19 26.43 -15.58
N ARG A 107 0.41 26.64 -16.88
CA ARG A 107 0.94 25.61 -17.77
C ARG A 107 2.45 25.42 -17.54
N GLU A 108 2.98 24.20 -17.62
CA GLU A 108 4.43 23.95 -17.54
C GLU A 108 5.21 24.78 -18.56
N GLU A 109 4.62 24.98 -19.74
CA GLU A 109 5.12 25.81 -20.83
C GLU A 109 5.33 27.28 -20.42
N ASP A 110 4.64 27.77 -19.39
CA ASP A 110 4.78 29.14 -18.89
C ASP A 110 6.00 29.28 -17.98
N LYS A 111 6.40 28.19 -17.30
CA LYS A 111 7.48 28.17 -16.30
C LYS A 111 8.81 27.67 -16.87
N TYR A 112 8.77 26.75 -17.82
CA TYR A 112 9.94 26.03 -18.25
C TYR A 112 10.13 26.08 -19.78
N GLU A 113 11.39 26.13 -20.19
CA GLU A 113 11.84 25.99 -21.57
C GLU A 113 12.51 24.62 -21.74
N HIS A 114 12.17 23.92 -22.82
CA HIS A 114 12.72 22.60 -23.13
C HIS A 114 13.70 22.73 -24.30
N THR A 115 14.92 22.25 -24.10
CA THR A 115 15.93 22.10 -25.15
C THR A 115 16.02 20.64 -25.54
N THR A 116 15.97 20.34 -26.84
CA THR A 116 16.08 18.97 -27.36
C THR A 116 17.25 18.81 -28.32
N LEU A 117 17.99 17.71 -28.19
CA LEU A 117 19.16 17.41 -29.02
C LEU A 117 19.15 15.94 -29.48
N PHE A 118 19.33 15.71 -30.78
CA PHE A 118 19.42 14.34 -31.31
C PHE A 118 20.84 13.79 -31.15
N LYS A 119 20.94 12.52 -30.75
CA LYS A 119 22.21 11.81 -30.62
C LYS A 119 22.23 10.51 -31.41
N CYS A 120 23.39 10.22 -32.01
CA CYS A 120 23.67 8.97 -32.70
C CYS A 120 24.78 8.20 -31.98
N TRP A 121 24.43 7.02 -31.48
CA TRP A 121 25.33 6.15 -30.73
C TRP A 121 26.19 5.23 -31.60
N LYS A 122 25.89 5.12 -32.90
CA LYS A 122 26.81 4.48 -33.88
C LYS A 122 28.03 5.37 -34.18
N CYS A 123 27.87 6.69 -34.13
CA CYS A 123 28.96 7.63 -34.41
C CYS A 123 29.87 7.85 -33.20
N ASP A 124 29.34 7.73 -31.99
CA ASP A 124 30.09 7.68 -30.75
C ASP A 124 29.36 6.75 -29.78
N SER A 125 29.91 5.56 -29.59
CA SER A 125 29.33 4.52 -28.72
C SER A 125 29.53 4.78 -27.23
N ARG A 126 30.28 5.82 -26.84
CA ARG A 126 30.53 6.17 -25.44
C ARG A 126 29.60 7.27 -24.92
N GLN A 127 29.42 8.36 -25.66
CA GLN A 127 28.62 9.51 -25.19
C GLN A 127 27.44 9.86 -26.09
N GLY A 128 27.34 9.23 -27.27
CA GLY A 128 26.41 9.62 -28.32
C GLY A 128 26.85 10.92 -28.98
N LYS A 129 27.06 10.89 -30.30
CA LYS A 129 27.44 12.10 -31.04
C LYS A 129 26.20 12.92 -31.33
N GLU A 130 26.22 14.22 -31.03
CA GLU A 130 25.16 15.15 -31.43
C GLU A 130 25.05 15.21 -32.95
N VAL A 131 23.82 15.11 -33.45
CA VAL A 131 23.53 15.09 -34.89
C VAL A 131 22.45 16.12 -35.24
N THR A 132 22.67 16.82 -36.35
CA THR A 132 21.66 17.66 -36.98
C THR A 132 20.87 16.87 -38.01
N ILE A 133 19.55 16.92 -37.91
CA ILE A 133 18.59 16.24 -38.79
C ILE A 133 17.88 17.28 -39.65
N ASP A 134 17.27 16.87 -40.76
CA ASP A 134 16.37 17.73 -41.53
C ASP A 134 15.20 18.23 -40.66
N ASN A 135 14.81 19.50 -40.85
CA ASN A 135 13.82 20.16 -39.99
C ASN A 135 12.46 19.45 -39.96
N VAL A 136 12.09 18.71 -41.01
CA VAL A 136 10.80 18.02 -41.09
C VAL A 136 10.78 16.79 -40.19
N ASN A 137 11.77 15.90 -40.32
CA ASN A 137 11.87 14.72 -39.46
C ASN A 137 12.22 15.08 -38.01
N ALA A 138 13.08 16.07 -37.82
CA ALA A 138 13.44 16.57 -36.49
C ALA A 138 12.20 17.05 -35.72
N LYS A 139 11.36 17.86 -36.38
CA LYS A 139 10.11 18.35 -35.78
C LYS A 139 9.12 17.22 -35.52
N ARG A 140 8.88 16.34 -36.49
CA ARG A 140 7.96 15.19 -36.35
C ARG A 140 8.29 14.32 -35.13
N LEU A 141 9.56 13.90 -34.98
CA LEU A 141 9.98 13.03 -33.87
C LEU A 141 10.01 13.77 -32.53
N THR A 142 10.45 15.03 -32.52
CA THR A 142 10.45 15.86 -31.31
C THR A 142 9.03 16.11 -30.81
N ASP A 143 8.13 16.55 -31.70
CA ASP A 143 6.72 16.80 -31.37
C ASP A 143 6.05 15.50 -30.91
N GLY A 144 6.33 14.36 -31.55
CA GLY A 144 5.83 13.05 -31.10
C GLY A 144 6.26 12.70 -29.67
N VAL A 145 7.52 12.93 -29.31
CA VAL A 145 8.03 12.68 -27.94
C VAL A 145 7.54 13.73 -26.94
N MET A 146 7.37 14.99 -27.31
CA MET A 146 7.00 16.09 -26.41
C MET A 146 5.48 16.29 -26.23
N LEU A 147 4.66 15.91 -27.21
CA LEU A 147 3.20 16.00 -27.15
C LEU A 147 2.52 14.71 -26.68
N SER A 148 3.21 13.56 -26.76
CA SER A 148 2.71 12.33 -26.15
C SER A 148 2.54 12.49 -24.64
N LEU A 149 1.57 11.77 -24.08
CA LEU A 149 1.43 11.68 -22.63
C LEU A 149 2.69 10.98 -22.09
N SER A 150 3.39 11.63 -21.16
CA SER A 150 4.51 10.99 -20.48
C SER A 150 4.03 9.81 -19.66
N SER A 151 4.90 8.84 -19.41
CA SER A 151 4.55 7.69 -18.55
C SER A 151 4.05 8.13 -17.17
N ALA A 152 4.65 9.17 -16.58
CA ALA A 152 4.20 9.72 -15.30
C ALA A 152 2.77 10.25 -15.41
N ARG A 153 2.47 11.04 -16.45
CA ARG A 153 1.14 11.59 -16.69
C ARG A 153 0.11 10.53 -17.06
N GLN A 154 0.48 9.47 -17.78
CA GLN A 154 -0.41 8.34 -18.09
C GLN A 154 -0.75 7.54 -16.83
N SER A 155 0.24 7.24 -15.99
CA SER A 155 0.03 6.56 -14.70
C SER A 155 -0.79 7.41 -13.74
N GLU A 156 -0.60 8.73 -13.74
CA GLU A 156 -1.47 9.65 -13.02
C GLU A 156 -2.90 9.55 -13.59
N VAL A 157 -3.12 9.88 -14.87
CA VAL A 157 -4.47 9.91 -15.48
C VAL A 157 -5.22 8.59 -15.25
N LYS A 158 -4.57 7.44 -15.47
CA LYS A 158 -5.17 6.11 -15.24
C LYS A 158 -5.49 5.85 -13.76
N ALA A 159 -4.76 6.45 -12.84
CA ALA A 159 -5.02 6.31 -11.41
C ALA A 159 -6.00 7.36 -10.86
N TRP A 160 -6.29 8.40 -11.64
CA TRP A 160 -7.44 9.30 -11.47
C TRP A 160 -8.73 8.71 -12.05
N GLU A 161 -8.62 7.75 -12.98
CA GLU A 161 -9.71 6.91 -13.48
C GLU A 161 -10.12 5.79 -12.51
N GLU A 162 -9.99 5.99 -11.19
CA GLU A 162 -11.01 5.40 -10.32
C GLU A 162 -12.30 6.19 -10.59
N GLU A 163 -12.98 5.81 -11.67
CA GLU A 163 -14.30 6.31 -12.00
C GLU A 163 -15.17 6.15 -10.76
N ILE A 164 -15.52 7.28 -10.15
CA ILE A 164 -16.70 7.32 -9.30
C ILE A 164 -17.84 6.84 -10.19
N THR A 165 -18.21 5.57 -10.06
CA THR A 165 -19.15 4.96 -11.01
C THR A 165 -20.57 5.39 -10.68
N ALA A 166 -21.43 5.45 -11.70
CA ALA A 166 -22.86 5.49 -11.45
C ALA A 166 -23.30 4.18 -10.79
N CYS A 167 -24.30 4.24 -9.93
CA CYS A 167 -24.93 3.05 -9.37
C CYS A 167 -26.36 2.93 -9.90
N GLU A 168 -26.98 1.76 -9.70
CA GLU A 168 -28.38 1.54 -10.07
C GLU A 168 -29.30 2.63 -9.49
N HIS A 169 -29.01 3.13 -8.29
CA HIS A 169 -29.78 4.18 -7.64
C HIS A 169 -29.63 5.58 -8.28
N THR A 170 -28.51 5.88 -8.95
CA THR A 170 -28.37 7.13 -9.71
C THR A 170 -28.94 7.00 -11.12
N LEU A 171 -28.82 5.82 -11.73
CA LEU A 171 -29.34 5.53 -13.07
C LEU A 171 -30.87 5.39 -13.12
N CYS A 172 -31.46 4.79 -12.10
CA CYS A 172 -32.90 4.51 -12.00
C CYS A 172 -33.59 5.44 -10.99
N LEU A 173 -33.06 6.65 -10.79
CA LEU A 173 -33.56 7.56 -9.77
C LEU A 173 -34.94 8.11 -10.14
N GLU A 174 -35.95 7.80 -9.34
CA GLU A 174 -37.29 8.38 -9.48
C GLU A 174 -37.47 9.57 -8.51
N GLN A 175 -37.83 10.74 -9.05
CA GLN A 175 -38.09 11.93 -8.25
C GLN A 175 -39.59 12.03 -7.91
N LEU A 176 -39.93 11.96 -6.62
CA LEU A 176 -41.30 11.90 -6.11
C LEU A 176 -41.98 13.26 -5.98
N GLN A 177 -41.19 14.34 -5.86
CA GLN A 177 -41.69 15.71 -5.73
C GLN A 177 -40.90 16.67 -6.62
N SER A 178 -41.62 17.61 -7.25
CA SER A 178 -41.05 18.73 -7.98
C SER A 178 -41.40 20.03 -7.25
N GLY A 179 -40.40 20.75 -6.78
CA GLY A 179 -40.57 22.00 -6.03
C GLY A 179 -39.32 22.86 -6.13
N THR A 180 -39.49 24.18 -6.14
CA THR A 180 -38.36 25.12 -6.19
C THR A 180 -37.71 25.22 -4.82
N ILE A 181 -36.40 24.96 -4.76
CA ILE A 181 -35.61 25.07 -3.54
C ILE A 181 -35.15 26.53 -3.36
N PRO A 182 -35.06 27.05 -2.12
CA PRO A 182 -34.51 28.37 -1.86
C PRO A 182 -33.10 28.52 -2.46
N GLN A 183 -32.78 29.69 -3.01
CA GLN A 183 -31.44 29.98 -3.55
C GLN A 183 -30.36 29.79 -2.48
N GLU A 184 -29.12 29.53 -2.90
CA GLU A 184 -27.98 29.10 -2.07
C GLU A 184 -27.72 29.96 -0.80
N GLY A 185 -28.18 31.21 -0.73
CA GLY A 185 -28.07 32.07 0.46
C GLY A 185 -29.22 31.98 1.48
N LEU A 186 -30.27 31.23 1.19
CA LEU A 186 -31.48 31.08 2.02
C LEU A 186 -31.74 29.61 2.44
N ALA A 187 -30.92 28.68 1.94
CA ALA A 187 -31.00 27.26 2.24
C ALA A 187 -30.47 26.98 3.66
N HIS A 188 -31.24 26.28 4.46
CA HIS A 188 -30.85 25.77 5.78
C HIS A 188 -31.34 24.33 5.93
N CYS A 189 -30.73 23.59 6.84
CA CYS A 189 -31.15 22.23 7.14
C CYS A 189 -32.59 22.21 7.65
N ALA A 190 -33.41 21.27 7.19
CA ALA A 190 -34.81 21.15 7.62
C ALA A 190 -34.95 20.83 9.13
N SER A 191 -33.91 20.25 9.75
CA SER A 191 -33.93 19.78 11.13
C SER A 191 -33.02 20.59 12.08
N CYS A 192 -32.24 21.55 11.57
CA CYS A 192 -31.39 22.41 12.41
C CYS A 192 -31.02 23.73 11.71
N GLU A 193 -30.37 24.64 12.40
CA GLU A 193 -30.06 26.00 11.91
C GLU A 193 -28.79 26.08 11.04
N LEU A 194 -28.20 24.94 10.63
CA LEU A 194 -27.00 24.93 9.79
C LEU A 194 -27.32 25.41 8.37
N THR A 195 -26.48 26.31 7.85
CA THR A 195 -26.56 26.88 6.49
C THR A 195 -25.42 26.44 5.58
N SER A 196 -24.50 25.60 6.06
CA SER A 196 -23.35 25.07 5.33
C SER A 196 -23.30 23.54 5.42
N ASN A 197 -22.56 22.89 4.51
CA ASN A 197 -22.50 21.42 4.41
C ASN A 197 -23.90 20.79 4.27
N LEU A 198 -24.70 21.35 3.38
CA LEU A 198 -26.08 20.91 3.11
C LEU A 198 -26.11 19.88 1.99
N TRP A 199 -26.87 18.82 2.21
CA TRP A 199 -27.08 17.73 1.26
C TRP A 199 -28.54 17.72 0.84
N LEU A 200 -28.75 17.82 -0.46
CA LEU A 200 -30.02 17.79 -1.13
C LEU A 200 -30.37 16.37 -1.53
N CYS A 201 -31.46 15.82 -0.99
CA CYS A 201 -31.99 14.55 -1.43
C CYS A 201 -32.58 14.66 -2.84
N LEU A 202 -32.01 13.92 -3.80
CA LEU A 202 -32.42 14.00 -5.21
C LEU A 202 -33.80 13.37 -5.48
N THR A 203 -34.32 12.54 -4.57
CA THR A 203 -35.66 11.92 -4.69
C THR A 203 -36.79 12.87 -4.30
N CYS A 204 -36.60 13.74 -3.30
CA CYS A 204 -37.71 14.49 -2.69
C CYS A 204 -37.43 15.98 -2.44
N GLY A 205 -36.21 16.46 -2.62
CA GLY A 205 -35.87 17.86 -2.42
C GLY A 205 -35.56 18.26 -0.96
N ALA A 206 -35.56 17.30 -0.02
CA ALA A 206 -35.26 17.58 1.39
C ALA A 206 -33.79 17.99 1.59
N LEU A 207 -33.55 19.01 2.43
CA LEU A 207 -32.23 19.51 2.79
C LEU A 207 -31.81 19.01 4.18
N GLY A 208 -30.79 18.17 4.22
CA GLY A 208 -30.18 17.67 5.45
C GLY A 208 -28.74 18.16 5.60
N CYS A 209 -28.30 18.53 6.80
CA CYS A 209 -26.88 18.77 7.03
C CYS A 209 -26.09 17.45 6.97
N GLY A 210 -24.84 17.53 6.53
CA GLY A 210 -23.91 16.40 6.45
C GLY A 210 -23.63 15.75 7.81
N ARG A 211 -22.89 14.65 7.79
CA ARG A 211 -22.45 13.95 9.01
C ARG A 211 -21.47 14.81 9.80
N ALA A 212 -21.33 14.52 11.09
CA ALA A 212 -20.27 15.13 11.90
C ALA A 212 -18.92 14.66 11.35
N GLN A 213 -18.15 15.60 10.79
CA GLN A 213 -16.81 15.36 10.30
C GLN A 213 -15.81 16.00 11.26
N PHE A 214 -14.74 15.27 11.59
CA PHE A 214 -13.60 15.84 12.30
C PHE A 214 -12.89 16.81 11.35
N GLY A 215 -12.78 18.11 11.67
CA GLY A 215 -12.02 19.06 10.85
C GLY A 215 -12.70 20.37 10.43
N GLY A 216 -13.88 20.71 10.98
CA GLY A 216 -14.36 22.10 10.99
C GLY A 216 -15.56 22.45 10.11
N THR A 217 -16.02 21.58 9.20
CA THR A 217 -17.35 21.72 8.58
C THR A 217 -18.38 20.92 9.37
N GLY A 218 -18.99 21.59 10.37
CA GLY A 218 -20.00 21.00 11.25
C GLY A 218 -21.19 20.41 10.50
N GLY A 219 -21.68 19.26 10.99
CA GLY A 219 -22.87 18.58 10.48
C GLY A 219 -23.41 17.61 11.53
N ASN A 220 -24.74 17.49 11.64
CA ASN A 220 -25.40 16.65 12.65
C ASN A 220 -25.93 15.31 12.09
N GLY A 221 -25.62 14.98 10.83
CA GLY A 221 -26.04 13.73 10.19
C GLY A 221 -27.51 13.68 9.78
N HIS A 222 -28.18 14.83 9.64
CA HIS A 222 -29.60 14.86 9.26
C HIS A 222 -29.89 14.32 7.85
N ALA A 223 -28.93 14.39 6.92
CA ALA A 223 -29.06 13.74 5.61
C ALA A 223 -29.14 12.20 5.72
N LEU A 224 -28.35 11.60 6.63
CA LEU A 224 -28.42 10.18 6.93
C LEU A 224 -29.70 9.83 7.70
N ALA A 225 -30.09 10.65 8.67
CA ALA A 225 -31.34 10.44 9.40
C ALA A 225 -32.55 10.47 8.45
N HIS A 226 -32.53 11.36 7.46
CA HIS A 226 -33.52 11.42 6.38
C HIS A 226 -33.54 10.11 5.57
N PHE A 227 -32.37 9.63 5.12
CA PHE A 227 -32.28 8.32 4.45
C PHE A 227 -32.85 7.18 5.30
N ASN A 228 -32.49 7.11 6.58
CA ASN A 228 -32.98 6.05 7.47
C ASN A 228 -34.51 6.08 7.61
N ALA A 229 -35.12 7.28 7.58
CA ALA A 229 -36.56 7.46 7.71
C ALA A 229 -37.33 7.22 6.40
N THR A 230 -36.79 7.65 5.24
CA THR A 230 -37.53 7.65 3.96
C THR A 230 -37.00 6.64 2.94
N GLN A 231 -35.82 6.05 3.19
CA GLN A 231 -35.10 5.18 2.27
C GLN A 231 -34.78 5.85 0.92
N HIS A 232 -34.60 7.18 0.89
CA HIS A 232 -34.20 7.89 -0.33
C HIS A 232 -32.68 7.82 -0.54
N PRO A 233 -32.19 7.05 -1.53
CA PRO A 233 -30.81 6.58 -1.52
C PRO A 233 -29.79 7.66 -1.88
N VAL A 234 -30.13 8.63 -2.73
CA VAL A 234 -29.14 9.54 -3.35
C VAL A 234 -29.33 10.98 -2.87
N CYS A 235 -28.22 11.62 -2.52
CA CYS A 235 -28.14 13.05 -2.22
C CYS A 235 -26.94 13.73 -2.87
N VAL A 236 -27.08 15.01 -3.17
CA VAL A 236 -26.01 15.87 -3.73
C VAL A 236 -25.64 16.98 -2.74
N LYS A 237 -24.36 17.28 -2.59
CA LYS A 237 -23.91 18.37 -1.72
C LYS A 237 -24.12 19.73 -2.38
N LEU A 238 -24.84 20.63 -1.71
CA LEU A 238 -25.03 22.00 -2.17
C LEU A 238 -23.70 22.77 -2.02
N GLY A 239 -23.35 23.55 -3.04
CA GLY A 239 -22.10 24.31 -3.10
C GLY A 239 -20.93 23.61 -3.80
N THR A 240 -21.01 22.31 -4.11
CA THR A 240 -20.00 21.59 -4.91
C THR A 240 -20.37 21.46 -6.40
N ILE A 241 -21.55 21.94 -6.78
CA ILE A 241 -22.08 21.89 -8.14
C ILE A 241 -21.28 22.82 -9.06
N THR A 242 -20.76 22.28 -10.16
CA THR A 242 -19.98 23.01 -11.16
C THR A 242 -20.79 23.24 -12.45
N PRO A 243 -20.49 24.31 -13.23
CA PRO A 243 -21.15 24.58 -14.51
C PRO A 243 -21.08 23.43 -15.52
N GLU A 244 -20.05 22.58 -15.41
CA GLU A 244 -19.80 21.43 -16.29
C GLU A 244 -20.69 20.22 -15.98
N GLY A 245 -21.52 20.28 -14.93
CA GLY A 245 -22.38 19.17 -14.53
C GLY A 245 -21.76 18.21 -13.50
N GLY A 246 -20.64 18.57 -12.91
CA GLY A 246 -20.05 17.81 -11.79
C GLY A 246 -20.59 18.29 -10.44
N ALA A 247 -20.82 17.36 -9.51
CA ALA A 247 -21.05 17.65 -8.10
C ALA A 247 -20.72 16.43 -7.24
N ASP A 248 -20.59 16.63 -5.92
CA ASP A 248 -20.44 15.52 -4.99
C ASP A 248 -21.82 14.86 -4.75
N VAL A 249 -22.00 13.65 -5.28
CA VAL A 249 -23.20 12.84 -5.09
C VAL A 249 -22.86 11.62 -4.23
N TYR A 250 -23.65 11.37 -3.20
CA TYR A 250 -23.47 10.26 -2.26
C TYR A 250 -24.70 9.35 -2.26
N CYS A 251 -24.47 8.04 -2.27
CA CYS A 251 -25.52 7.03 -2.19
C CYS A 251 -25.48 6.32 -0.82
N TYR A 252 -26.52 6.50 -0.01
CA TYR A 252 -26.66 5.88 1.31
C TYR A 252 -27.20 4.44 1.28
N ALA A 253 -27.63 3.94 0.12
CA ALA A 253 -28.10 2.56 0.00
C ALA A 253 -27.03 1.57 0.49
N ALA A 254 -27.42 0.55 1.25
CA ALA A 254 -26.48 -0.40 1.86
C ALA A 254 -25.57 -1.12 0.85
N ALA A 255 -26.06 -1.34 -0.38
CA ALA A 255 -25.28 -1.94 -1.46
C ALA A 255 -24.21 -1.01 -2.07
N CYS A 256 -24.27 0.29 -1.77
CA CYS A 256 -23.34 1.29 -2.29
C CYS A 256 -22.55 1.96 -1.17
N ASN A 257 -23.23 2.63 -0.23
CA ASN A 257 -22.68 3.42 0.88
C ASN A 257 -21.40 4.21 0.53
N ASP A 258 -21.40 4.85 -0.63
CA ASP A 258 -20.22 5.46 -1.26
C ASP A 258 -20.60 6.64 -2.17
N THR A 259 -19.61 7.42 -2.56
CA THR A 259 -19.72 8.51 -3.55
C THR A 259 -19.99 7.91 -4.93
N ARG A 260 -20.92 8.48 -5.69
CA ARG A 260 -21.36 7.99 -7.00
C ARG A 260 -21.44 9.13 -8.00
N ILE A 261 -21.39 8.83 -9.29
CA ILE A 261 -21.72 9.80 -10.34
C ILE A 261 -23.20 9.65 -10.70
N ASP A 262 -23.82 10.79 -10.95
CA ASP A 262 -25.14 10.86 -11.56
C ASP A 262 -24.98 11.42 -12.98
N PRO A 263 -25.06 10.57 -14.02
CA PRO A 263 -24.93 11.01 -15.41
C PRO A 263 -26.00 12.04 -15.81
N GLU A 264 -27.15 12.02 -15.15
CA GLU A 264 -28.32 12.87 -15.43
C GLU A 264 -28.51 13.95 -14.34
N LEU A 265 -27.44 14.28 -13.62
CA LEU A 265 -27.50 15.24 -12.50
C LEU A 265 -28.12 16.58 -12.90
N ALA A 266 -27.81 17.08 -14.10
CA ALA A 266 -28.41 18.32 -14.60
C ALA A 266 -29.93 18.22 -14.75
N THR A 267 -30.43 17.07 -15.21
CA THR A 267 -31.86 16.78 -15.32
C THR A 267 -32.49 16.71 -13.94
N HIS A 268 -31.88 15.98 -13.00
CA HIS A 268 -32.40 15.81 -11.64
C HIS A 268 -32.41 17.12 -10.84
N LEU A 269 -31.38 17.97 -10.99
CA LEU A 269 -31.32 19.29 -10.35
C LEU A 269 -32.31 20.29 -10.94
N ASN A 270 -32.58 20.20 -12.25
CA ASN A 270 -33.54 21.08 -12.92
C ASN A 270 -34.98 20.87 -12.40
N THR A 271 -35.35 19.66 -11.98
CA THR A 271 -36.64 19.37 -11.32
C THR A 271 -36.85 20.18 -10.04
N PHE A 272 -35.75 20.55 -9.38
CA PHE A 272 -35.75 21.39 -8.18
C PHE A 272 -35.57 22.90 -8.47
N GLY A 273 -35.51 23.27 -9.74
CA GLY A 273 -35.28 24.66 -10.19
C GLY A 273 -33.82 25.11 -10.14
N ILE A 274 -32.86 24.17 -10.02
CA ILE A 274 -31.42 24.48 -9.98
C ILE A 274 -30.85 24.33 -11.39
N ASN A 275 -30.48 25.45 -12.01
CA ASN A 275 -29.80 25.44 -13.30
C ASN A 275 -28.28 25.32 -13.10
N VAL A 276 -27.74 24.15 -13.45
CA VAL A 276 -26.32 23.78 -13.33
C VAL A 276 -25.39 24.79 -14.01
N ALA A 277 -25.71 25.26 -15.22
CA ALA A 277 -24.85 26.17 -15.98
C ALA A 277 -24.67 27.54 -15.31
N SER A 278 -25.56 27.90 -14.38
CA SER A 278 -25.49 29.13 -13.59
C SER A 278 -24.87 28.95 -12.21
N GLN A 279 -24.60 27.70 -11.80
CA GLN A 279 -24.00 27.41 -10.51
C GLN A 279 -22.50 27.72 -10.54
N LYS A 280 -21.97 28.06 -9.37
CA LYS A 280 -20.54 28.19 -9.16
C LYS A 280 -20.19 27.44 -7.90
N LYS A 281 -19.12 26.66 -7.94
CA LYS A 281 -18.59 25.99 -6.75
C LYS A 281 -18.29 27.04 -5.67
N THR A 282 -19.00 26.95 -4.54
CA THR A 282 -18.94 27.86 -3.38
C THR A 282 -18.41 27.16 -2.13
N GLU A 283 -18.56 25.83 -2.05
CA GLU A 283 -18.04 24.99 -0.99
C GLU A 283 -16.98 24.02 -1.52
N LYS A 284 -16.08 23.58 -0.64
CA LYS A 284 -15.09 22.57 -0.94
C LYS A 284 -15.77 21.21 -1.14
N SER A 285 -15.30 20.45 -2.14
CA SER A 285 -15.74 19.07 -2.29
C SER A 285 -15.26 18.21 -1.12
N MET A 286 -15.88 17.05 -0.92
CA MET A 286 -15.48 16.07 0.08
C MET A 286 -14.01 15.70 -0.06
N THR A 287 -13.53 15.51 -1.30
CA THR A 287 -12.13 15.26 -1.60
C THR A 287 -11.23 16.43 -1.18
N GLU A 288 -11.62 17.68 -1.48
CA GLU A 288 -10.86 18.88 -1.10
C GLU A 288 -10.78 19.10 0.41
N LEU A 289 -11.85 18.78 1.14
CA LEU A 289 -11.86 18.84 2.60
C LEU A 289 -10.95 17.78 3.22
N GLN A 290 -10.97 16.56 2.69
CA GLN A 290 -10.07 15.49 3.12
C GLN A 290 -8.61 15.89 2.85
N ILE A 291 -8.34 16.55 1.73
CA ILE A 291 -7.01 17.08 1.40
C ILE A 291 -6.56 18.16 2.38
N GLU A 292 -7.41 19.16 2.65
CA GLU A 292 -7.09 20.23 3.60
C GLU A 292 -6.83 19.67 5.00
N GLN A 293 -7.65 18.72 5.45
CA GLN A 293 -7.44 18.05 6.72
C GLN A 293 -6.10 17.28 6.77
N ASN A 294 -5.72 16.63 5.66
CA ASN A 294 -4.43 15.97 5.55
C ASN A 294 -3.25 16.96 5.53
N LEU A 295 -3.40 18.12 4.91
CA LEU A 295 -2.40 19.19 4.98
C LEU A 295 -2.26 19.74 6.42
N LEU A 296 -3.36 19.81 7.18
CA LEU A 296 -3.34 20.14 8.60
C LEU A 296 -2.73 19.02 9.47
N PHE A 297 -2.66 17.78 8.97
CA PHE A 297 -2.00 16.68 9.68
C PHE A 297 -0.47 16.71 9.60
N ASP A 298 0.14 17.66 8.89
CA ASP A 298 1.60 17.82 8.88
C ASP A 298 2.14 17.79 10.32
N PHE A 299 3.12 16.91 10.56
CA PHE A 299 3.72 16.80 11.89
C PHE A 299 4.47 18.10 12.15
N SER A 300 4.24 18.72 13.30
CA SER A 300 4.91 19.98 13.63
C SER A 300 6.41 19.74 13.58
N LEU A 301 7.11 20.36 12.63
CA LEU A 301 8.57 20.27 12.50
C LEU A 301 9.26 21.22 13.48
N THR A 302 8.65 21.43 14.63
CA THR A 302 9.10 22.34 15.68
C THR A 302 9.43 21.54 16.92
N ALA A 303 10.61 21.77 17.49
CA ALA A 303 10.97 21.28 18.80
C ALA A 303 10.12 21.94 19.91
N GLU A 304 10.24 21.43 21.14
CA GLU A 304 9.51 21.94 22.31
C GLU A 304 9.79 23.42 22.63
N ASP A 305 10.96 23.93 22.27
CA ASP A 305 11.35 25.34 22.43
C ASP A 305 10.78 26.25 21.33
N GLY A 306 10.00 25.69 20.40
CA GLY A 306 9.44 26.38 19.24
C GLY A 306 10.43 26.57 18.09
N SER A 307 11.66 26.05 18.19
CA SER A 307 12.65 26.09 17.11
C SER A 307 12.35 25.03 16.05
N ALA A 308 12.76 25.27 14.80
CA ALA A 308 12.60 24.28 13.74
C ALA A 308 13.59 23.12 13.88
N LEU A 309 13.13 21.89 13.64
CA LEU A 309 13.98 20.70 13.63
C LEU A 309 15.05 20.80 12.54
N GLN A 310 16.26 20.33 12.86
CA GLN A 310 17.42 20.43 11.97
C GLN A 310 17.25 19.47 10.77
N PRO A 311 17.27 19.96 9.51
CA PRO A 311 17.27 19.11 8.34
C PRO A 311 18.54 18.27 8.25
N VAL A 312 18.38 17.04 7.78
CA VAL A 312 19.48 16.09 7.62
C VAL A 312 19.69 15.80 6.14
N PHE A 313 20.95 15.80 5.71
CA PHE A 313 21.34 15.50 4.34
C PHE A 313 22.47 14.46 4.31
N GLY A 314 22.57 13.72 3.21
CA GLY A 314 23.65 12.76 2.97
C GLY A 314 23.16 11.36 2.63
N ALA A 315 24.10 10.41 2.63
CA ALA A 315 23.83 8.99 2.37
C ALA A 315 22.83 8.43 3.39
N GLY A 316 21.77 7.77 2.91
CA GLY A 316 20.70 7.24 3.76
C GLY A 316 19.71 8.27 4.29
N ALA A 317 19.90 9.57 4.01
CA ALA A 317 19.03 10.67 4.48
C ALA A 317 18.23 11.32 3.32
N THR A 318 17.88 10.55 2.30
CA THR A 318 17.06 11.04 1.19
C THR A 318 15.58 10.90 1.50
N GLY A 319 14.81 11.98 1.36
CA GLY A 319 13.36 11.98 1.52
C GLY A 319 12.63 11.46 0.27
N LEU A 320 11.41 10.97 0.44
CA LEU A 320 10.54 10.54 -0.66
C LEU A 320 9.47 11.61 -0.85
N SER A 321 9.51 12.32 -1.98
CA SER A 321 8.48 13.27 -2.35
C SER A 321 7.17 12.53 -2.57
N ASN A 322 6.09 13.14 -2.09
CA ASN A 322 4.75 12.75 -2.48
C ASN A 322 4.61 12.76 -4.01
N LEU A 323 3.96 11.73 -4.55
CA LEU A 323 3.95 11.39 -5.99
C LEU A 323 3.13 12.34 -6.89
N GLY A 324 2.88 13.57 -6.43
CA GLY A 324 2.22 14.61 -7.21
C GLY A 324 3.18 15.43 -8.05
N ASN A 325 2.87 15.60 -9.33
CA ASN A 325 3.45 16.68 -10.13
C ASN A 325 2.82 18.04 -9.75
N ARG A 326 3.65 19.09 -9.79
CA ARG A 326 3.32 20.50 -9.47
C ARG A 326 2.22 21.11 -10.35
N GLN A 327 1.75 20.35 -11.34
CA GLN A 327 0.84 20.75 -12.41
C GLN A 327 -0.64 20.42 -12.11
N VAL A 328 -0.89 19.52 -11.16
CA VAL A 328 -2.24 19.22 -10.65
C VAL A 328 -2.20 19.52 -9.15
N TYR A 329 -2.19 20.81 -8.83
CA TYR A 329 -2.30 21.28 -7.46
C TYR A 329 -3.55 20.66 -6.84
N ILE A 330 -3.34 19.96 -5.71
CA ILE A 330 -4.25 19.74 -4.59
C ILE A 330 -4.58 18.26 -4.28
N ILE A 331 -4.75 17.34 -5.23
CA ILE A 331 -5.23 15.98 -4.87
C ILE A 331 -4.10 14.94 -4.73
N SER A 332 -2.97 15.08 -5.42
CA SER A 332 -1.91 14.05 -5.46
C SER A 332 -0.90 14.12 -4.30
N THR A 333 -1.01 15.11 -3.42
CA THR A 333 -0.04 15.41 -2.35
C THR A 333 -0.04 14.40 -1.18
N ILE A 334 -0.95 13.43 -1.14
CA ILE A 334 -1.32 12.70 0.10
C ILE A 334 -1.22 11.16 -0.01
N LEU A 335 -0.93 10.62 -1.20
CA LEU A 335 -1.34 9.26 -1.58
C LEU A 335 -0.20 8.22 -1.54
N ALA A 336 0.92 8.55 -0.87
CA ALA A 336 2.14 7.72 -0.84
C ALA A 336 2.86 7.66 0.52
N CYS A 337 2.40 8.35 1.58
CA CYS A 337 3.12 8.42 2.86
C CYS A 337 3.25 7.06 3.58
N TYR A 338 2.25 6.18 3.43
CA TYR A 338 2.31 4.79 3.92
C TYR A 338 3.47 4.02 3.26
N MET A 339 3.57 4.13 1.93
CA MET A 339 4.63 3.51 1.14
C MET A 339 5.99 4.12 1.47
N ALA A 340 6.07 5.44 1.58
CA ALA A 340 7.30 6.14 1.92
C ALA A 340 7.84 5.67 3.28
N SER A 341 6.99 5.63 4.31
CA SER A 341 7.35 5.19 5.66
C SER A 341 7.88 3.76 5.68
N VAL A 342 7.23 2.86 4.93
CA VAL A 342 7.63 1.44 4.82
C VAL A 342 8.95 1.29 4.07
N ILE A 343 9.09 1.93 2.90
CA ILE A 343 10.32 1.86 2.08
C ILE A 343 11.52 2.43 2.83
N GLN A 344 11.36 3.59 3.49
CA GLN A 344 12.43 4.18 4.30
C GLN A 344 12.88 3.24 5.41
N THR A 345 11.92 2.58 6.07
CA THR A 345 12.22 1.59 7.11
C THR A 345 12.95 0.37 6.54
N LEU A 346 12.50 -0.19 5.42
CA LEU A 346 13.12 -1.35 4.76
C LEU A 346 14.57 -1.07 4.35
N PHE A 347 14.85 0.05 3.66
CA PHE A 347 16.20 0.40 3.23
C PHE A 347 17.11 0.86 4.36
N SER A 348 16.59 1.06 5.59
CA SER A 348 17.41 1.25 6.79
C SER A 348 17.99 -0.05 7.36
N LEU A 349 17.50 -1.20 6.90
CA LEU A 349 17.90 -2.53 7.38
C LEU A 349 19.10 -3.06 6.57
N PRO A 350 20.13 -3.62 7.23
CA PRO A 350 21.31 -4.17 6.53
C PRO A 350 20.99 -5.23 5.46
N PRO A 351 20.06 -6.20 5.66
CA PRO A 351 19.66 -7.16 4.63
C PRO A 351 19.33 -6.54 3.26
N PHE A 352 18.52 -5.46 3.25
CA PHE A 352 18.10 -4.78 2.03
C PHE A 352 19.23 -3.96 1.42
N GLN A 353 20.02 -3.28 2.25
CA GLN A 353 21.20 -2.55 1.81
C GLN A 353 22.22 -3.51 1.16
N ILE A 354 22.43 -4.68 1.75
CA ILE A 354 23.38 -5.67 1.21
C ILE A 354 22.88 -6.25 -0.11
N ARG A 355 21.58 -6.57 -0.25
CA ARG A 355 21.03 -7.12 -1.50
C ARG A 355 21.02 -6.10 -2.65
N TYR A 356 20.67 -4.84 -2.37
CA TYR A 356 20.38 -3.85 -3.41
C TYR A 356 21.41 -2.72 -3.54
N TYR A 357 22.28 -2.50 -2.56
CA TYR A 357 23.23 -1.39 -2.55
C TYR A 357 24.68 -1.76 -2.20
N SER A 358 24.97 -2.99 -1.74
CA SER A 358 26.31 -3.34 -1.23
C SER A 358 27.45 -2.91 -2.15
N GLU A 359 28.34 -2.09 -1.59
CA GLU A 359 29.65 -1.78 -2.15
C GLU A 359 30.61 -2.91 -1.75
N GLU A 360 30.59 -4.03 -2.47
CA GLU A 360 31.73 -4.97 -2.35
C GLU A 360 32.98 -4.25 -2.85
N SER A 361 33.82 -3.83 -1.90
CA SER A 361 35.04 -3.06 -2.15
C SER A 361 36.07 -3.92 -2.91
N SER A 362 35.98 -3.93 -4.24
CA SER A 362 37.12 -4.27 -5.06
C SER A 362 38.17 -3.16 -4.88
N ALA A 363 39.30 -3.50 -4.25
CA ALA A 363 40.41 -2.59 -3.93
C ALA A 363 41.09 -1.90 -5.14
N THR A 364 40.51 -1.98 -6.34
CA THR A 364 41.14 -1.51 -7.59
C THR A 364 40.39 -0.36 -8.29
N ARG A 365 39.13 -0.04 -7.94
CA ARG A 365 38.44 1.20 -8.35
C ARG A 365 37.31 1.54 -7.36
N PRO A 366 37.15 2.80 -6.91
CA PRO A 366 35.92 3.23 -6.27
C PRO A 366 34.81 3.24 -7.34
N THR A 367 34.03 2.17 -7.44
CA THR A 367 32.82 2.15 -8.26
C THR A 367 31.66 2.63 -7.40
N TYR A 368 31.17 3.85 -7.66
CA TYR A 368 29.96 4.46 -7.07
C TYR A 368 28.64 3.76 -7.48
N VAL A 369 28.74 2.54 -8.01
CA VAL A 369 27.63 1.76 -8.58
C VAL A 369 27.75 0.32 -8.06
N PRO A 370 26.72 -0.23 -7.42
CA PRO A 370 26.72 -1.61 -6.97
C PRO A 370 26.92 -2.59 -8.13
N LEU A 371 27.85 -3.55 -7.98
CA LEU A 371 28.19 -4.53 -9.04
C LEU A 371 26.98 -5.35 -9.47
N LYS A 372 26.13 -5.74 -8.52
CA LYS A 372 24.88 -6.48 -8.78
C LYS A 372 23.91 -5.67 -9.64
N ALA A 373 23.78 -4.36 -9.38
CA ALA A 373 22.94 -3.48 -10.16
C ALA A 373 23.46 -3.35 -11.60
N ALA A 374 24.76 -3.12 -11.77
CA ALA A 374 25.40 -3.05 -13.08
C ALA A 374 25.23 -4.36 -13.88
N ALA A 375 25.46 -5.51 -13.25
CA ALA A 375 25.26 -6.82 -13.87
C ALA A 375 23.80 -7.04 -14.29
N HIS A 376 22.84 -6.68 -13.44
CA HIS A 376 21.42 -6.78 -13.78
C HIS A 376 21.04 -5.86 -14.94
N TRP A 377 21.53 -4.61 -14.99
CA TRP A 377 21.19 -3.69 -16.09
C TRP A 377 21.61 -4.22 -17.46
N GLU A 378 22.74 -4.93 -17.53
CA GLU A 378 23.25 -5.57 -18.75
C GLU A 378 22.43 -6.80 -19.17
N HIS A 379 21.92 -7.58 -18.20
CA HIS A 379 21.27 -8.87 -18.45
C HIS A 379 19.75 -8.87 -18.21
N CYS A 380 19.15 -7.72 -17.88
CA CYS A 380 17.73 -7.60 -17.60
C CYS A 380 16.91 -8.11 -18.79
N THR A 381 16.03 -9.07 -18.51
CA THR A 381 15.20 -9.77 -19.50
C THR A 381 13.97 -8.97 -19.94
N GLN A 382 13.61 -7.92 -19.20
CA GLN A 382 12.46 -7.09 -19.49
C GLN A 382 12.73 -6.10 -20.62
N ALA A 383 11.74 -5.88 -21.48
CA ALA A 383 11.83 -4.95 -22.60
C ALA A 383 12.10 -3.51 -22.15
N LEU A 384 11.39 -3.07 -21.10
CA LEU A 384 11.59 -1.78 -20.44
C LEU A 384 12.05 -2.00 -18.99
N PRO A 385 13.12 -1.31 -18.54
CA PRO A 385 13.53 -1.36 -17.13
C PRO A 385 12.48 -0.83 -16.14
N ALA A 386 11.53 -0.02 -16.62
CA ALA A 386 10.40 0.45 -15.82
C ALA A 386 9.48 -0.68 -15.35
N ASP A 387 9.36 -1.75 -16.15
CA ASP A 387 8.52 -2.92 -15.86
C ASP A 387 9.27 -4.01 -15.06
N CYS A 388 10.54 -3.80 -14.74
CA CYS A 388 11.36 -4.75 -14.00
C CYS A 388 11.46 -4.37 -12.52
N LEU A 389 10.96 -5.24 -11.63
CA LEU A 389 10.95 -4.98 -10.19
C LEU A 389 12.36 -4.82 -9.63
N GLU A 390 13.31 -5.67 -10.06
CA GLU A 390 14.69 -5.58 -9.61
C GLU A 390 15.37 -4.29 -10.07
N CYS A 391 15.12 -3.82 -11.30
CA CYS A 391 15.57 -2.49 -11.74
C CYS A 391 15.01 -1.37 -10.86
N GLN A 392 13.71 -1.43 -10.50
CA GLN A 392 13.10 -0.43 -9.63
C GLN A 392 13.62 -0.49 -8.19
N MET A 393 13.92 -1.68 -7.67
CA MET A 393 14.54 -1.85 -6.35
C MET A 393 15.97 -1.30 -6.31
N PHE A 394 16.79 -1.56 -7.34
CA PHE A 394 18.12 -0.95 -7.46
C PHE A 394 18.05 0.56 -7.60
N LYS A 395 17.08 1.07 -8.37
CA LYS A 395 16.81 2.51 -8.52
C LYS A 395 16.47 3.14 -7.16
N LEU A 396 15.58 2.53 -6.38
CA LEU A 396 15.23 2.97 -5.03
C LEU A 396 16.44 2.97 -4.09
N ALA A 397 17.20 1.89 -4.08
CA ALA A 397 18.39 1.74 -3.24
C ALA A 397 19.43 2.82 -3.54
N ASP A 398 19.75 3.04 -4.82
CA ASP A 398 20.64 4.12 -5.26
C ASP A 398 20.10 5.49 -4.87
N GLY A 399 18.79 5.72 -5.03
CA GLY A 399 18.13 6.95 -4.64
C GLY A 399 18.27 7.28 -3.15
N LEU A 400 17.96 6.30 -2.29
CA LEU A 400 17.89 6.48 -0.85
C LEU A 400 19.27 6.48 -0.19
N LEU A 401 20.17 5.61 -0.63
CA LEU A 401 21.42 5.32 0.08
C LEU A 401 22.62 6.09 -0.48
N SER A 402 22.62 6.51 -1.75
CA SER A 402 23.80 7.18 -2.35
C SER A 402 24.06 8.60 -1.84
N GLY A 403 23.04 9.29 -1.32
CA GLY A 403 23.12 10.71 -0.96
C GLY A 403 23.17 11.68 -2.14
N ARG A 404 23.13 11.22 -3.41
CA ARG A 404 23.17 12.10 -4.59
C ARG A 404 22.00 13.07 -4.66
N TYR A 405 20.85 12.63 -4.17
CA TYR A 405 19.57 13.36 -4.20
C TYR A 405 19.21 13.99 -2.84
N SER A 406 19.96 13.67 -1.78
CA SER A 406 19.83 14.29 -0.46
C SER A 406 20.65 15.58 -0.43
N LYS A 407 20.15 16.61 -1.12
CA LYS A 407 20.78 17.93 -1.20
C LYS A 407 19.77 19.03 -0.87
N PRO A 408 20.20 20.13 -0.22
CA PRO A 408 19.36 21.30 -0.03
C PRO A 408 18.90 21.84 -1.40
N HIS A 409 17.61 22.10 -1.56
CA HIS A 409 17.07 22.65 -2.79
C HIS A 409 17.61 24.07 -3.00
N SER A 410 18.39 24.25 -4.06
CA SER A 410 19.19 25.46 -4.30
C SER A 410 18.52 26.45 -5.26
N ASP A 411 17.22 26.70 -5.13
CA ASP A 411 16.54 27.70 -5.95
C ASP A 411 15.86 28.79 -5.11
N HIS A 412 16.21 30.03 -5.46
CA HIS A 412 15.57 31.29 -5.05
C HIS A 412 14.11 31.44 -5.55
N GLU A 413 13.39 30.34 -5.76
CA GLU A 413 11.94 30.41 -5.82
C GLU A 413 11.48 30.62 -4.38
N LYS A 414 10.89 31.80 -4.12
CA LYS A 414 10.10 32.02 -2.90
C LYS A 414 9.31 30.75 -2.64
N ALA A 415 9.41 30.23 -1.42
CA ALA A 415 8.46 29.25 -0.91
C ALA A 415 7.07 29.63 -1.43
N PRO A 416 6.26 28.67 -1.92
CA PRO A 416 4.89 28.99 -2.27
C PRO A 416 4.34 29.81 -1.12
N THR A 417 3.89 31.03 -1.41
CA THR A 417 3.18 31.85 -0.43
C THR A 417 1.84 31.18 -0.22
N ASP A 418 1.85 29.99 0.38
CA ASP A 418 0.70 29.36 0.94
C ASP A 418 0.31 30.25 2.11
N ALA A 419 -0.81 30.95 1.96
CA ALA A 419 -1.36 31.82 2.99
C ALA A 419 -1.79 31.06 4.26
N LEU A 420 -1.58 29.73 4.30
CA LEU A 420 -1.97 28.80 5.34
C LEU A 420 -0.81 27.89 5.82
N ALA A 421 0.39 28.00 5.27
CA ALA A 421 1.55 27.35 5.88
C ALA A 421 1.87 28.09 7.19
N HIS A 422 1.92 27.37 8.30
CA HIS A 422 2.44 27.91 9.55
C HIS A 422 3.79 28.59 9.29
N PRO A 423 4.14 29.68 9.99
CA PRO A 423 5.42 30.37 9.84
C PRO A 423 6.54 29.43 10.28
N THR A 424 6.94 28.53 9.39
CA THR A 424 8.24 27.89 9.45
C THR A 424 9.26 29.00 9.21
N PRO A 425 10.39 29.01 9.94
CA PRO A 425 11.41 30.02 9.75
C PRO A 425 11.74 30.12 8.26
N GLU A 426 11.50 31.30 7.69
CA GLU A 426 11.95 31.64 6.35
C GLU A 426 13.43 31.22 6.27
N HIS A 427 13.81 30.39 5.29
CA HIS A 427 15.18 29.91 4.98
C HIS A 427 15.59 28.47 5.35
N THR A 428 14.71 27.54 5.72
CA THR A 428 15.12 26.12 5.81
C THR A 428 15.18 25.46 4.42
N PRO A 429 16.36 25.03 3.92
CA PRO A 429 16.49 24.51 2.56
C PRO A 429 16.13 23.03 2.51
N TRP A 430 14.84 22.69 2.35
CA TRP A 430 14.40 21.31 2.19
C TRP A 430 15.00 20.64 0.94
N GLN A 431 15.11 19.31 0.95
CA GLN A 431 15.41 18.55 -0.27
C GLN A 431 14.17 18.44 -1.16
N VAL A 432 14.37 18.21 -2.46
CA VAL A 432 13.27 18.00 -3.43
C VAL A 432 12.52 16.69 -3.14
N GLY A 433 13.22 15.68 -2.62
CA GLY A 433 12.71 14.33 -2.43
C GLY A 433 12.61 13.54 -3.74
N LEU A 434 12.60 12.21 -3.63
CA LEU A 434 12.48 11.31 -4.78
C LEU A 434 11.03 10.93 -5.05
N LYS A 435 10.67 10.76 -6.32
CA LYS A 435 9.32 10.34 -6.74
C LYS A 435 9.33 8.89 -7.24
N PRO A 436 9.04 7.88 -6.39
CA PRO A 436 9.04 6.48 -6.79
C PRO A 436 7.80 6.04 -7.61
N ALA A 437 7.42 6.82 -8.63
CA ALA A 437 6.19 6.60 -9.41
C ALA A 437 6.19 5.26 -10.15
N GLY A 438 7.31 4.95 -10.82
CA GLY A 438 7.48 3.67 -11.54
C GLY A 438 7.41 2.47 -10.62
N PHE A 439 8.01 2.57 -9.42
CA PHE A 439 7.93 1.53 -8.41
C PHE A 439 6.49 1.34 -7.89
N LYS A 440 5.78 2.42 -7.53
CA LYS A 440 4.38 2.34 -7.08
C LYS A 440 3.51 1.67 -8.15
N ALA A 441 3.62 2.11 -9.40
CA ALA A 441 2.83 1.56 -10.50
C ALA A 441 3.08 0.05 -10.70
N LEU A 442 4.31 -0.41 -10.47
CA LEU A 442 4.68 -1.81 -10.64
C LEU A 442 4.19 -2.68 -9.47
N VAL A 443 4.40 -2.25 -8.23
CA VAL A 443 3.97 -3.00 -7.03
C VAL A 443 2.44 -3.01 -6.87
N GLY A 444 1.78 -1.92 -7.29
CA GLY A 444 0.32 -1.84 -7.29
C GLY A 444 -0.35 -2.56 -8.47
N LYS A 445 0.40 -2.99 -9.49
CA LYS A 445 -0.18 -3.54 -10.73
C LYS A 445 -1.06 -4.77 -10.43
N GLY A 446 -2.35 -4.65 -10.74
CA GLY A 446 -3.33 -5.73 -10.53
C GLY A 446 -3.88 -5.82 -9.11
N HIS A 447 -3.42 -4.99 -8.18
CA HIS A 447 -3.98 -4.95 -6.82
C HIS A 447 -5.12 -3.93 -6.74
N PRO A 448 -6.32 -4.29 -6.23
CA PRO A 448 -7.48 -3.41 -6.20
C PRO A 448 -7.22 -2.12 -5.41
N GLU A 449 -6.51 -2.20 -4.29
CA GLU A 449 -6.18 -1.04 -3.44
C GLU A 449 -4.89 -0.32 -3.86
N PHE A 450 -3.74 -1.01 -3.92
CA PHE A 450 -2.45 -0.37 -4.19
C PHE A 450 -2.23 0.11 -5.64
N ALA A 451 -3.05 -0.31 -6.62
CA ALA A 451 -3.07 0.29 -7.95
C ALA A 451 -3.60 1.73 -7.93
N THR A 452 -4.44 2.03 -6.94
CA THR A 452 -5.15 3.31 -6.83
C THR A 452 -4.23 4.37 -6.25
N MET A 453 -4.72 5.60 -6.29
CA MET A 453 -4.12 6.68 -5.54
C MET A 453 -4.86 6.90 -4.22
N ARG A 454 -5.56 5.93 -3.61
CA ARG A 454 -6.15 6.16 -2.27
C ARG A 454 -5.10 6.09 -1.17
N GLN A 455 -5.43 6.64 0.00
CA GLN A 455 -4.68 6.35 1.22
C GLN A 455 -4.87 4.88 1.59
N GLN A 456 -3.80 4.23 1.99
CA GLN A 456 -3.78 2.81 2.32
C GLN A 456 -3.06 2.56 3.63
N ASP A 457 -3.28 1.37 4.19
CA ASP A 457 -2.64 0.97 5.42
C ASP A 457 -1.16 0.57 5.22
N ALA A 458 -0.31 0.96 6.16
CA ALA A 458 1.13 0.72 6.09
C ALA A 458 1.52 -0.75 6.37
N GLU A 459 0.79 -1.46 7.23
CA GLU A 459 1.05 -2.87 7.54
C GLU A 459 0.61 -3.76 6.37
N GLU A 460 -0.57 -3.49 5.81
CA GLU A 460 -1.05 -4.18 4.62
C GLU A 460 -0.09 -3.99 3.44
N PHE A 461 0.38 -2.76 3.21
CA PHE A 461 1.37 -2.48 2.17
C PHE A 461 2.71 -3.20 2.42
N PHE A 462 3.17 -3.29 3.68
CA PHE A 462 4.39 -4.01 4.03
C PHE A 462 4.28 -5.49 3.67
N VAL A 463 3.22 -6.17 4.10
CA VAL A 463 2.99 -7.59 3.80
C VAL A 463 2.83 -7.84 2.30
N HIS A 464 2.09 -6.96 1.60
CA HIS A 464 1.96 -7.01 0.15
C HIS A 464 3.32 -6.88 -0.55
N LEU A 465 4.15 -5.92 -0.13
CA LEU A 465 5.47 -5.72 -0.71
C LEU A 465 6.39 -6.93 -0.50
N LEU A 466 6.41 -7.53 0.70
CA LEU A 466 7.17 -8.77 0.94
C LEU A 466 6.70 -9.89 0.02
N THR A 467 5.39 -10.05 -0.15
CA THR A 467 4.80 -11.06 -1.03
C THR A 467 5.22 -10.82 -2.48
N VAL A 468 5.13 -9.59 -2.98
CA VAL A 468 5.54 -9.24 -4.35
C VAL A 468 7.03 -9.52 -4.58
N LEU A 469 7.89 -9.18 -3.63
CA LEU A 469 9.33 -9.45 -3.71
C LEU A 469 9.65 -10.95 -3.75
N ARG A 470 9.03 -11.74 -2.85
CA ARG A 470 9.19 -13.20 -2.81
C ARG A 470 8.72 -13.85 -4.11
N ARG A 471 7.57 -13.44 -4.63
CA ARG A 471 7.02 -13.93 -5.91
C ARG A 471 8.00 -13.68 -7.07
N PHE A 472 8.60 -12.49 -7.11
CA PHE A 472 9.56 -12.12 -8.14
C PHE A 472 10.89 -12.90 -8.01
N ASN A 473 11.39 -13.12 -6.79
CA ASN A 473 12.68 -13.77 -6.56
C ASN A 473 12.61 -15.32 -6.57
N HIS A 474 11.42 -15.91 -6.43
CA HIS A 474 11.20 -17.36 -6.44
C HIS A 474 11.82 -18.11 -7.65
N PRO A 475 11.64 -17.69 -8.92
CA PRO A 475 12.26 -18.36 -10.07
C PRO A 475 13.79 -18.26 -10.10
N ASN A 476 14.40 -17.20 -9.54
CA ASN A 476 15.85 -17.01 -9.53
C ASN A 476 16.58 -17.93 -8.53
N THR A 477 15.87 -18.49 -7.55
CA THR A 477 16.44 -19.25 -6.43
C THR A 477 16.50 -20.77 -6.69
N ARG A 478 15.86 -21.28 -7.75
CA ARG A 478 15.86 -22.72 -8.10
C ARG A 478 17.19 -23.23 -8.69
N GLY A 479 18.11 -22.34 -9.06
CA GLY A 479 19.39 -22.69 -9.69
C GLY A 479 20.67 -22.24 -8.94
N SER A 480 20.59 -21.19 -8.12
CA SER A 480 21.71 -20.73 -7.29
C SER A 480 21.34 -20.87 -5.82
N ARG A 481 22.13 -21.67 -5.09
CA ARG A 481 21.93 -21.94 -3.67
C ARG A 481 22.46 -20.80 -2.77
N GLU A 482 22.73 -19.63 -3.36
CA GLU A 482 23.64 -18.60 -2.81
C GLU A 482 23.08 -17.17 -2.80
N GLU A 483 21.88 -16.89 -3.32
CA GLU A 483 21.29 -15.55 -3.18
C GLU A 483 20.46 -15.44 -1.90
N PHE A 484 20.99 -14.70 -0.92
CA PHE A 484 20.28 -14.31 0.29
C PHE A 484 19.06 -13.45 -0.06
N GLU A 485 17.87 -13.99 0.18
CA GLU A 485 16.58 -13.31 0.04
C GLU A 485 16.36 -12.39 1.25
N PRO A 486 16.37 -11.05 1.08
CA PRO A 486 16.28 -10.13 2.21
C PRO A 486 14.94 -10.22 2.96
N THR A 487 13.86 -10.68 2.30
CA THR A 487 12.55 -10.82 2.95
C THR A 487 12.49 -11.95 3.98
N GLU A 488 13.42 -12.91 3.96
CA GLU A 488 13.49 -13.99 4.95
C GLU A 488 13.89 -13.48 6.35
N THR A 489 14.47 -12.29 6.44
CA THR A 489 14.87 -11.68 7.73
C THR A 489 13.67 -11.44 8.67
N PHE A 490 12.47 -11.30 8.11
CA PHE A 490 11.23 -11.08 8.83
C PHE A 490 10.49 -12.38 9.15
N ALA A 491 10.77 -13.46 8.42
CA ALA A 491 9.99 -14.69 8.51
C ALA A 491 10.31 -15.46 9.80
N PHE A 492 9.27 -15.89 10.51
CA PHE A 492 9.37 -16.72 11.71
C PHE A 492 8.23 -17.73 11.81
N GLY A 493 8.44 -18.79 12.59
CA GLY A 493 7.42 -19.79 12.90
C GLY A 493 6.67 -19.43 14.18
N LEU A 494 5.35 -19.44 14.12
CA LEU A 494 4.44 -19.30 15.26
C LEU A 494 3.79 -20.65 15.55
N GLU A 495 4.09 -21.21 16.71
CA GLU A 495 3.54 -22.47 17.21
C GLU A 495 2.15 -22.24 17.82
N GLN A 496 1.16 -22.97 17.32
CA GLN A 496 -0.17 -23.10 17.90
C GLN A 496 -0.27 -24.44 18.63
N ARG A 497 -0.59 -24.39 19.92
CA ARG A 497 -0.89 -25.57 20.75
C ARG A 497 -2.38 -25.63 21.02
N LEU A 498 -3.05 -26.68 20.56
CA LEU A 498 -4.44 -26.99 20.86
C LEU A 498 -4.50 -28.12 21.90
N GLN A 499 -5.28 -27.96 22.96
CA GLN A 499 -5.48 -28.98 23.99
C GLN A 499 -6.97 -29.26 24.24
N CYS A 500 -7.39 -30.51 24.08
CA CYS A 500 -8.73 -30.93 24.46
C CYS A 500 -8.88 -30.96 25.98
N GLN A 501 -9.91 -30.31 26.55
CA GLN A 501 -10.10 -30.29 28.01
C GLN A 501 -10.61 -31.63 28.57
N SER A 502 -11.22 -32.48 27.74
CA SER A 502 -11.77 -33.78 28.16
C SER A 502 -10.73 -34.88 28.22
N CYS A 503 -10.00 -35.13 27.11
CA CYS A 503 -8.98 -36.18 27.06
C CYS A 503 -7.54 -35.69 27.34
N ARG A 504 -7.35 -34.37 27.48
CA ARG A 504 -6.05 -33.71 27.69
C ARG A 504 -5.01 -33.89 26.59
N ARG A 505 -5.37 -34.56 25.49
CA ARG A 505 -4.51 -34.70 24.31
C ARG A 505 -4.31 -33.37 23.60
N VAL A 506 -3.15 -33.24 22.96
CA VAL A 506 -2.68 -31.99 22.36
C VAL A 506 -2.42 -32.14 20.86
N ARG A 507 -2.44 -31.04 20.12
CA ARG A 507 -1.99 -30.94 18.73
C ARG A 507 -1.17 -29.66 18.58
N TYR A 508 -0.03 -29.78 17.91
CA TYR A 508 0.83 -28.65 17.58
C TYR A 508 0.76 -28.35 16.09
N ARG A 509 0.76 -27.08 15.73
CA ARG A 509 0.85 -26.60 14.35
C ARG A 509 1.77 -25.40 14.32
N VAL A 510 2.70 -25.34 13.36
CA VAL A 510 3.57 -24.18 13.19
C VAL A 510 3.18 -23.47 11.89
N ASP A 511 2.80 -22.20 12.00
CA ASP A 511 2.50 -21.34 10.85
C ASP A 511 3.66 -20.36 10.63
N THR A 512 4.00 -20.10 9.37
CA THR A 512 4.99 -19.07 9.03
C THR A 512 4.32 -17.70 9.01
N MET A 513 4.95 -16.72 9.64
CA MET A 513 4.46 -15.34 9.79
C MET A 513 5.60 -14.35 9.53
N ASP A 514 5.25 -13.12 9.12
CA ASP A 514 6.21 -12.01 8.91
C ASP A 514 5.99 -10.85 9.88
N THR A 515 4.76 -10.68 10.36
CA THR A 515 4.36 -9.64 11.30
C THR A 515 3.63 -10.26 12.47
N LEU A 516 3.81 -9.69 13.67
CA LEU A 516 3.03 -10.06 14.84
C LEU A 516 2.06 -8.93 15.20
N SER A 517 0.77 -9.19 14.97
CA SER A 517 -0.29 -8.23 15.28
C SER A 517 -0.77 -8.36 16.73
N LEU A 518 -0.48 -7.35 17.55
CA LEU A 518 -0.81 -7.32 18.98
C LEU A 518 -2.16 -6.64 19.22
N ALA A 519 -3.03 -7.31 19.98
CA ALA A 519 -4.23 -6.70 20.52
C ALA A 519 -3.86 -5.69 21.62
N VAL A 520 -4.41 -4.47 21.54
CA VAL A 520 -4.16 -3.41 22.54
C VAL A 520 -5.43 -3.24 23.40
N PRO A 521 -5.40 -3.58 24.70
CA PRO A 521 -6.54 -3.39 25.59
C PRO A 521 -6.98 -1.94 25.68
N ALA A 522 -8.24 -1.67 25.32
CA ALA A 522 -8.84 -0.36 25.41
C ALA A 522 -9.53 -0.18 26.76
N HIS A 523 -8.88 0.54 27.67
CA HIS A 523 -9.48 0.98 28.93
C HIS A 523 -9.69 2.49 28.90
N GLU A 524 -10.93 2.93 28.65
CA GLU A 524 -11.31 4.35 28.68
C GLU A 524 -11.22 4.89 30.12
N LEU A 525 -10.53 6.01 30.30
CA LEU A 525 -10.45 6.72 31.58
C LEU A 525 -11.62 7.70 31.69
N ALA A 526 -12.20 7.81 32.88
CA ALA A 526 -13.23 8.81 33.14
C ALA A 526 -12.64 10.24 33.16
N GLU A 527 -13.48 11.25 32.96
CA GLU A 527 -13.04 12.65 33.04
C GLU A 527 -12.41 12.96 34.40
N GLY A 528 -11.13 13.39 34.39
CA GLY A 528 -10.36 13.70 35.59
C GLY A 528 -9.73 12.49 36.30
N GLU A 529 -9.90 11.27 35.78
CA GLU A 529 -9.18 10.10 36.29
C GLU A 529 -7.70 10.15 35.85
N ALA A 530 -6.79 10.05 36.80
CA ALA A 530 -5.35 9.97 36.51
C ALA A 530 -5.03 8.63 35.84
N ASP A 531 -4.10 8.63 34.89
CA ASP A 531 -3.60 7.38 34.33
C ASP A 531 -2.86 6.61 35.43
N THR A 532 -3.32 5.40 35.73
CA THR A 532 -2.67 4.49 36.69
C THR A 532 -1.91 3.37 35.97
N GLY A 533 -1.81 3.44 34.65
CA GLY A 533 -1.11 2.46 33.82
C GLY A 533 0.42 2.56 33.95
N PRO A 534 1.15 1.62 33.32
CA PRO A 534 2.62 1.64 33.29
C PRO A 534 3.12 2.96 32.68
N GLY A 535 4.13 3.61 33.27
CA GLY A 535 4.71 4.86 32.74
C GLY A 535 3.84 6.12 32.91
N ALA A 536 2.76 6.06 33.67
CA ALA A 536 1.85 7.20 33.86
C ALA A 536 2.42 8.38 34.68
N LEU A 537 3.37 8.12 35.60
CA LEU A 537 4.04 9.16 36.39
C LEU A 537 4.88 10.13 35.52
N GLU A 538 5.28 9.71 34.32
CA GLU A 538 6.02 10.54 33.37
C GLU A 538 5.10 11.40 32.46
N GLN A 539 3.78 11.15 32.47
CA GLN A 539 2.82 11.85 31.61
C GLN A 539 2.30 13.19 32.18
N GLU A 540 2.27 13.35 33.50
CA GLU A 540 1.67 14.56 34.12
C GLU A 540 2.48 15.85 33.87
N VAL A 541 3.74 15.75 33.44
CA VAL A 541 4.61 16.93 33.25
C VAL A 541 4.59 17.48 31.81
N ALA A 542 4.09 16.73 30.82
CA ALA A 542 4.24 17.07 29.39
C ALA A 542 2.95 17.56 28.69
N SER A 543 1.79 17.55 29.33
CA SER A 543 0.53 18.01 28.72
C SER A 543 0.19 19.49 29.01
N VAL A 544 1.10 20.39 28.66
CA VAL A 544 0.77 21.82 28.45
C VAL A 544 0.89 22.14 26.96
N GLY A 545 0.18 21.38 26.13
CA GLY A 545 -0.22 21.83 24.80
C GLY A 545 -1.50 22.64 24.94
N ALA A 546 -1.56 23.81 24.31
CA ALA A 546 -2.67 24.76 24.41
C ALA A 546 -4.06 24.08 24.27
N PRO A 547 -5.07 24.52 25.03
CA PRO A 547 -6.43 24.01 24.87
C PRO A 547 -6.90 24.32 23.45
N ASP A 548 -7.25 23.27 22.72
CA ASP A 548 -7.93 23.35 21.44
C ASP A 548 -9.35 23.88 21.74
N GLU A 549 -9.53 25.20 21.75
CA GLU A 549 -10.83 25.84 21.96
C GLU A 549 -11.78 25.46 20.82
N GLY A 550 -12.64 24.46 21.07
CA GLY A 550 -13.81 24.15 20.23
C GLY A 550 -13.95 22.73 19.69
N GLY A 551 -13.03 21.79 20.00
CA GLY A 551 -13.13 20.39 19.57
C GLY A 551 -13.96 19.50 20.51
N PRO A 552 -14.58 18.39 20.01
CA PRO A 552 -15.20 17.40 20.88
C PRO A 552 -14.13 16.78 21.81
N ILE A 553 -14.53 16.49 23.05
CA ILE A 553 -13.67 15.93 24.12
C ILE A 553 -12.97 14.67 23.61
N LYS A 554 -11.64 14.71 23.44
CA LYS A 554 -10.84 13.53 23.08
C LYS A 554 -10.87 12.55 24.26
N LYS A 555 -11.41 11.35 24.03
CA LYS A 555 -11.38 10.25 25.00
C LYS A 555 -9.94 9.90 25.34
N ARG A 556 -9.62 9.78 26.63
CA ARG A 556 -8.31 9.33 27.12
C ARG A 556 -8.36 7.86 27.46
N TYR A 557 -7.29 7.15 27.14
CA TYR A 557 -7.14 5.73 27.42
C TYR A 557 -5.98 5.51 28.39
N ARG A 558 -6.10 4.49 29.25
CA ARG A 558 -5.04 4.06 30.16
C ARG A 558 -3.84 3.55 29.37
N SER A 559 -2.63 3.88 29.79
CA SER A 559 -1.42 3.34 29.16
C SER A 559 -1.30 1.82 29.36
N VAL A 560 -0.72 1.15 28.38
CA VAL A 560 -0.48 -0.31 28.41
C VAL A 560 0.99 -0.56 28.07
N SER A 561 1.63 -1.52 28.73
CA SER A 561 3.00 -1.93 28.37
C SER A 561 3.01 -2.90 27.19
N LEU A 562 4.06 -2.85 26.37
CA LEU A 562 4.24 -3.78 25.26
C LEU A 562 4.25 -5.25 25.73
N GLU A 563 4.85 -5.51 26.89
CA GLU A 563 4.88 -6.85 27.51
C GLU A 563 3.49 -7.34 27.91
N GLN A 564 2.59 -6.46 28.37
CA GLN A 564 1.19 -6.84 28.61
C GLN A 564 0.51 -7.25 27.31
N CYS A 565 0.70 -6.50 26.21
CA CYS A 565 0.15 -6.86 24.91
C CYS A 565 0.70 -8.20 24.39
N LEU A 566 2.00 -8.47 24.58
CA LEU A 566 2.61 -9.75 24.24
C LEU A 566 2.07 -10.89 25.10
N ASN A 567 1.91 -10.70 26.41
CA ASN A 567 1.34 -11.72 27.30
C ASN A 567 -0.13 -12.04 27.01
N LEU A 568 -0.90 -11.07 26.50
CA LEU A 568 -2.28 -11.29 26.07
C LEU A 568 -2.39 -12.15 24.81
N LEU A 569 -1.33 -12.20 23.99
CA LEU A 569 -1.32 -13.02 22.78
C LEU A 569 -0.57 -14.35 22.99
N LEU A 570 0.60 -14.29 23.61
CA LEU A 570 1.57 -15.39 23.68
C LEU A 570 1.71 -15.99 25.10
N GLY A 571 1.22 -15.29 26.12
CA GLY A 571 1.28 -15.71 27.52
C GLY A 571 0.12 -16.63 27.92
N GLN A 572 0.09 -17.00 29.21
CA GLN A 572 -1.00 -17.82 29.77
C GLN A 572 -2.38 -17.13 29.67
N SER A 573 -2.41 -15.80 29.74
CA SER A 573 -3.63 -15.00 29.55
C SER A 573 -4.17 -15.00 28.12
N GLY A 574 -3.37 -15.41 27.14
CA GLY A 574 -3.78 -15.53 25.73
C GLY A 574 -4.39 -16.89 25.38
N GLN A 575 -4.71 -17.72 26.37
CA GLN A 575 -5.38 -18.99 26.15
C GLN A 575 -6.84 -18.77 25.75
N GLU A 576 -7.19 -19.18 24.53
CA GLU A 576 -8.53 -19.06 23.99
C GLU A 576 -9.28 -20.39 24.12
N ALA A 577 -10.42 -20.37 24.81
CA ALA A 577 -11.32 -21.51 24.86
C ALA A 577 -12.24 -21.50 23.63
N LEU A 578 -12.28 -22.61 22.90
CA LEU A 578 -13.08 -22.76 21.68
C LEU A 578 -13.86 -24.08 21.70
N GLU A 579 -15.01 -24.10 21.04
CA GLU A 579 -15.76 -25.33 20.79
C GLU A 579 -15.06 -26.14 19.70
N TYR A 580 -14.75 -27.39 20.00
CA TYR A 580 -13.91 -28.26 19.19
C TYR A 580 -14.49 -29.66 19.09
N GLN A 581 -14.45 -30.26 17.90
CA GLN A 581 -14.79 -31.66 17.71
C GLN A 581 -13.53 -32.51 17.90
N CYS A 582 -13.45 -33.25 19.01
CA CYS A 582 -12.27 -34.01 19.36
C CYS A 582 -12.19 -35.36 18.61
N GLU A 583 -11.10 -35.57 17.88
CA GLU A 583 -10.80 -36.79 17.14
C GLU A 583 -10.32 -37.94 18.04
N GLY A 584 -10.03 -37.62 19.31
CA GLY A 584 -9.79 -38.62 20.36
C GLY A 584 -11.05 -39.35 20.84
N GLY A 585 -12.20 -39.15 20.19
CA GLY A 585 -13.46 -39.83 20.51
C GLY A 585 -14.30 -39.16 21.60
N CYS A 586 -14.03 -37.89 21.93
CA CYS A 586 -14.75 -37.17 22.99
C CYS A 586 -16.01 -36.43 22.51
N GLY A 587 -16.29 -36.41 21.20
CA GLY A 587 -17.40 -35.62 20.63
C GLY A 587 -17.08 -34.11 20.62
N LYS A 588 -18.13 -33.28 20.69
CA LYS A 588 -18.01 -31.82 20.84
C LYS A 588 -17.56 -31.49 22.26
N VAL A 589 -16.44 -30.82 22.40
CA VAL A 589 -15.79 -30.47 23.67
C VAL A 589 -15.25 -29.04 23.61
N HIS A 590 -14.89 -28.48 24.76
CA HIS A 590 -14.07 -27.28 24.78
C HIS A 590 -12.59 -27.65 24.66
N ALA A 591 -11.89 -27.00 23.75
CA ALA A 591 -10.44 -27.06 23.64
C ALA A 591 -9.84 -25.69 23.99
N VAL A 592 -8.60 -25.67 24.46
CA VAL A 592 -7.84 -24.45 24.71
C VAL A 592 -6.74 -24.35 23.67
N ARG A 593 -6.70 -23.21 22.98
CA ARG A 593 -5.64 -22.85 22.04
C ARG A 593 -4.69 -21.84 22.68
N GLN A 594 -3.39 -22.04 22.48
CA GLN A 594 -2.32 -21.14 22.92
C GLN A 594 -1.32 -20.94 21.78
N MET A 595 -0.77 -19.73 21.68
CA MET A 595 0.20 -19.34 20.66
C MET A 595 1.55 -19.04 21.30
N GLN A 596 2.66 -19.51 20.71
CA GLN A 596 4.03 -19.23 21.14
C GLN A 596 4.96 -19.14 19.92
N PHE A 597 6.17 -18.60 20.06
CA PHE A 597 7.14 -18.61 18.97
C PHE A 597 7.76 -19.99 18.82
N ALA A 598 7.73 -20.58 17.62
CA ALA A 598 8.56 -21.76 17.31
C ALA A 598 10.01 -21.33 17.03
N THR A 599 10.16 -20.21 16.33
CA THR A 599 11.44 -19.58 15.97
C THR A 599 11.28 -18.06 16.02
N PHE A 600 12.39 -17.34 16.09
CA PHE A 600 12.41 -15.88 16.10
C PHE A 600 13.05 -15.31 14.83
N PRO A 601 12.54 -14.19 14.29
CA PRO A 601 13.11 -13.55 13.10
C PRO A 601 14.36 -12.73 13.45
N ASP A 602 15.20 -12.39 12.47
CA ASP A 602 16.30 -11.44 12.69
C ASP A 602 15.79 -10.00 12.87
N VAL A 603 14.70 -9.67 12.17
CA VAL A 603 13.96 -8.41 12.33
C VAL A 603 12.50 -8.71 12.68
N LEU A 604 12.09 -8.33 13.88
CA LEU A 604 10.73 -8.51 14.37
C LEU A 604 9.88 -7.27 14.08
N VAL A 605 8.77 -7.47 13.36
CA VAL A 605 7.78 -6.41 13.09
C VAL A 605 6.55 -6.63 13.97
N LEU A 606 6.25 -5.66 14.83
CA LEU A 606 5.09 -5.65 15.70
C LEU A 606 4.08 -4.62 15.19
N HIS A 607 2.86 -5.05 14.91
CA HIS A 607 1.74 -4.19 14.55
C HIS A 607 0.81 -4.02 15.76
N ALA A 608 0.57 -2.79 16.18
CA ALA A 608 -0.35 -2.50 17.28
C ALA A 608 -1.77 -2.25 16.75
N LYS A 609 -2.70 -3.18 17.00
CA LYS A 609 -4.10 -3.07 16.59
C LYS A 609 -4.83 -2.02 17.43
N LYS A 610 -4.71 -0.75 17.01
CA LYS A 610 -5.29 0.43 17.65
C LYS A 610 -6.58 0.92 16.98
N PHE A 611 -7.26 0.07 16.23
CA PHE A 611 -8.50 0.41 15.56
C PHE A 611 -9.64 -0.48 16.06
N GLN A 612 -10.79 0.14 16.34
CA GLN A 612 -12.00 -0.58 16.75
C GLN A 612 -13.20 -0.01 16.01
N LEU A 613 -14.19 -0.88 15.73
CA LEU A 613 -15.47 -0.46 15.20
C LEU A 613 -16.29 0.18 16.33
N VAL A 614 -16.45 1.49 16.27
CA VAL A 614 -17.38 2.25 17.13
C VAL A 614 -18.57 2.62 16.27
N ASN A 615 -19.76 2.09 16.58
CA ASN A 615 -20.97 2.26 15.75
C ASN A 615 -20.75 1.85 14.27
N TRP A 616 -20.04 0.75 14.02
CA TRP A 616 -19.67 0.27 12.67
C TRP A 616 -18.74 1.21 11.88
N VAL A 617 -18.18 2.24 12.54
CA VAL A 617 -17.17 3.13 11.94
C VAL A 617 -15.79 2.77 12.52
N PRO A 618 -14.81 2.40 11.68
CA PRO A 618 -13.44 2.21 12.12
C PRO A 618 -12.89 3.49 12.76
N THR A 619 -12.61 3.43 14.06
CA THR A 619 -12.14 4.58 14.84
C THR A 619 -10.78 4.24 15.43
N LYS A 620 -9.83 5.16 15.26
CA LYS A 620 -8.51 5.04 15.90
C LYS A 620 -8.63 5.28 17.40
N LEU A 621 -8.02 4.39 18.18
CA LEU A 621 -7.86 4.52 19.62
C LEU A 621 -6.44 5.00 19.92
N ASP A 622 -6.31 6.21 20.46
CA ASP A 622 -5.01 6.77 20.86
C ASP A 622 -4.56 6.20 22.21
N ILE A 623 -4.30 4.88 22.23
CA ILE A 623 -3.82 4.16 23.42
C ILE A 623 -2.28 4.23 23.47
N PRO A 624 -1.68 4.79 24.55
CA PRO A 624 -0.23 4.81 24.72
C PRO A 624 0.30 3.41 25.03
N VAL A 625 1.18 2.89 24.16
CA VAL A 625 1.91 1.64 24.37
C VAL A 625 3.32 1.96 24.85
N ILE A 626 3.62 1.61 26.11
CA ILE A 626 4.92 1.88 26.73
C ILE A 626 5.88 0.73 26.41
N LEU A 627 7.03 1.09 25.84
CA LEU A 627 8.10 0.14 25.52
C LEU A 627 8.97 -0.14 26.76
N PRO A 628 9.67 -1.29 26.80
CA PRO A 628 10.62 -1.61 27.86
C PRO A 628 11.79 -0.62 27.95
N GLU A 629 12.52 -0.66 29.06
CA GLU A 629 13.70 0.17 29.28
C GLU A 629 14.74 -0.01 28.15
N ASN A 630 15.41 1.08 27.77
CA ASN A 630 16.39 1.14 26.68
C ASN A 630 15.89 0.70 25.29
N ASP A 631 14.57 0.60 25.10
CA ASP A 631 13.96 0.04 23.88
C ASP A 631 14.42 -1.38 23.56
N GLU A 632 14.78 -2.17 24.59
CA GLU A 632 15.22 -3.55 24.45
C GLU A 632 14.13 -4.54 24.85
N LEU A 633 13.78 -5.45 23.95
CA LEU A 633 12.76 -6.46 24.16
C LEU A 633 13.42 -7.83 24.30
N ASN A 634 13.11 -8.57 25.38
CA ASN A 634 13.51 -9.96 25.54
C ASN A 634 12.31 -10.89 25.30
N LEU A 635 12.44 -11.80 24.33
CA LEU A 635 11.40 -12.76 23.97
C LEU A 635 11.67 -14.20 24.43
N ASP A 636 12.72 -14.43 25.22
CA ASP A 636 13.11 -15.77 25.70
C ASP A 636 11.94 -16.56 26.31
N ASN A 637 11.07 -15.88 27.07
CA ASN A 637 9.95 -16.48 27.79
C ASN A 637 8.78 -16.90 26.89
N TYR A 638 8.77 -16.51 25.61
CA TYR A 638 7.70 -16.80 24.66
C TYR A 638 8.07 -17.89 23.65
N LEU A 639 9.22 -18.55 23.82
CA LEU A 639 9.62 -19.69 23.01
C LEU A 639 8.75 -20.91 23.35
N GLY A 640 8.06 -21.44 22.34
CA GLY A 640 7.37 -22.72 22.38
C GLY A 640 8.39 -23.86 22.42
N HIS A 641 8.06 -24.91 23.17
CA HIS A 641 8.94 -26.07 23.33
C HIS A 641 8.44 -27.30 22.57
N GLY A 642 7.41 -27.14 21.72
CA GLY A 642 6.75 -28.25 21.04
C GLY A 642 6.16 -29.27 22.02
N LEU A 643 5.98 -30.51 21.53
CA LEU A 643 5.43 -31.61 22.33
C LEU A 643 6.28 -31.90 23.57
N GLN A 644 5.67 -31.81 24.75
CA GLN A 644 6.38 -32.01 26.03
C GLN A 644 6.37 -33.47 26.50
N PRO A 645 7.40 -33.90 27.27
CA PRO A 645 7.41 -35.22 27.89
C PRO A 645 6.20 -35.43 28.81
N GLY A 646 5.30 -36.35 28.46
CA GLY A 646 4.08 -36.66 29.19
C GLY A 646 2.79 -36.12 28.56
N GLU A 647 2.88 -35.41 27.45
CA GLU A 647 1.72 -35.08 26.62
C GLU A 647 1.44 -36.20 25.61
N GLU A 648 0.16 -36.51 25.42
CA GLU A 648 -0.31 -37.43 24.38
C GLU A 648 -0.86 -36.64 23.21
N GLU A 649 -0.40 -36.94 22.00
CA GLU A 649 -0.88 -36.28 20.79
C GLU A 649 -2.28 -36.76 20.39
N LEU A 650 -3.09 -35.84 19.85
CA LEU A 650 -4.36 -36.20 19.21
C LEU A 650 -4.06 -37.09 17.99
N PRO A 651 -4.87 -38.12 17.72
CA PRO A 651 -4.68 -38.93 16.52
C PRO A 651 -4.64 -38.03 15.28
N GLU A 652 -3.69 -38.30 14.39
CA GLU A 652 -3.73 -37.71 13.05
C GLU A 652 -4.99 -38.23 12.37
N THR A 653 -6.00 -37.38 12.22
CA THR A 653 -6.90 -37.54 11.10
C THR A 653 -6.05 -37.26 9.88
N SER A 654 -5.83 -38.28 9.06
CA SER A 654 -5.26 -38.14 7.73
C SER A 654 -5.98 -37.01 6.98
N ASN A 655 -5.44 -35.80 7.05
CA ASN A 655 -5.76 -34.69 6.14
C ASN A 655 -5.01 -34.91 4.80
N ALA A 656 -5.09 -36.14 4.30
CA ALA A 656 -4.55 -36.61 3.04
C ALA A 656 -5.44 -37.72 2.49
N SER A 657 -6.73 -37.46 2.50
CA SER A 657 -7.78 -38.03 1.65
C SER A 657 -9.07 -37.45 2.19
N GLY A 658 -9.87 -36.80 1.35
CA GLY A 658 -11.28 -36.59 1.68
C GLY A 658 -11.88 -37.93 2.14
N PRO A 659 -12.98 -37.93 2.91
CA PRO A 659 -13.63 -39.17 3.32
C PRO A 659 -13.74 -40.03 2.06
N SER A 660 -13.13 -41.22 2.05
CA SER A 660 -13.37 -42.17 0.99
C SER A 660 -14.88 -42.38 1.01
N GLN A 661 -15.58 -41.73 0.07
CA GLN A 661 -17.03 -41.63 0.13
C GLN A 661 -17.56 -43.07 0.17
N PRO A 662 -18.45 -43.38 1.11
CA PRO A 662 -19.07 -44.70 1.15
C PRO A 662 -19.71 -44.96 -0.22
N GLN A 663 -19.30 -46.02 -0.90
CA GLN A 663 -19.86 -46.39 -2.20
C GLN A 663 -21.36 -46.61 -2.03
N VAL A 664 -22.16 -45.84 -2.76
CA VAL A 664 -23.62 -45.97 -2.77
C VAL A 664 -24.00 -47.13 -3.69
N ASP A 665 -24.91 -48.00 -3.23
CA ASP A 665 -25.41 -49.09 -4.04
C ASP A 665 -26.23 -48.56 -5.25
N ALA A 666 -25.71 -48.80 -6.46
CA ALA A 666 -26.25 -48.26 -7.70
C ALA A 666 -27.63 -48.79 -8.06
N GLU A 667 -27.96 -50.02 -7.64
CA GLU A 667 -29.26 -50.63 -7.91
C GLU A 667 -30.34 -50.00 -7.02
N THR A 668 -30.03 -49.82 -5.74
CA THR A 668 -30.91 -49.17 -4.77
C THR A 668 -31.10 -47.66 -5.06
N LEU A 669 -30.06 -46.98 -5.55
CA LEU A 669 -30.13 -45.58 -5.98
C LEU A 669 -31.03 -45.39 -7.21
N ALA A 670 -30.90 -46.25 -8.22
CA ALA A 670 -31.76 -46.22 -9.41
C ALA A 670 -33.24 -46.49 -9.04
N MET A 671 -33.48 -47.36 -8.05
CA MET A 671 -34.82 -47.62 -7.54
C MET A 671 -35.43 -46.38 -6.89
N LEU A 672 -34.70 -45.66 -6.03
CA LEU A 672 -35.19 -44.43 -5.39
C LEU A 672 -35.39 -43.28 -6.38
N GLU A 673 -34.51 -43.14 -7.38
CA GLU A 673 -34.68 -42.17 -8.47
C GLU A 673 -35.93 -42.47 -9.32
N SER A 674 -36.22 -43.75 -9.57
CA SER A 674 -37.42 -44.18 -10.30
C SER A 674 -38.72 -43.86 -9.56
N MET A 675 -38.64 -43.65 -8.23
CA MET A 675 -39.76 -43.24 -7.39
C MET A 675 -39.96 -41.72 -7.35
N GLY A 676 -39.09 -40.94 -8.01
CA GLY A 676 -39.23 -39.49 -8.18
C GLY A 676 -38.43 -38.64 -7.18
N PHE A 677 -37.58 -39.24 -6.36
CA PHE A 677 -36.68 -38.50 -5.47
C PHE A 677 -35.45 -37.99 -6.24
N ALA A 678 -34.95 -36.81 -5.87
CA ALA A 678 -33.76 -36.23 -6.50
C ALA A 678 -32.51 -37.08 -6.19
N ALA A 679 -31.70 -37.34 -7.21
CA ALA A 679 -30.48 -38.17 -7.13
C ALA A 679 -29.54 -37.76 -5.99
N ALA A 680 -29.44 -36.46 -5.71
CA ALA A 680 -28.62 -35.92 -4.62
C ALA A 680 -29.12 -36.34 -3.24
N ASP A 681 -30.43 -36.36 -3.04
CA ASP A 681 -31.04 -36.71 -1.75
C ASP A 681 -31.06 -38.23 -1.55
N CYS A 682 -31.27 -39.02 -2.61
CA CYS A 682 -31.13 -40.48 -2.57
C CYS A 682 -29.72 -40.91 -2.14
N ARG A 683 -28.67 -40.23 -2.66
CA ARG A 683 -27.28 -40.48 -2.25
C ARG A 683 -27.05 -40.14 -0.79
N LYS A 684 -27.55 -38.98 -0.32
CA LYS A 684 -27.45 -38.58 1.09
C LYS A 684 -28.11 -39.61 2.01
N ALA A 685 -29.30 -40.08 1.65
CA ALA A 685 -30.05 -41.05 2.42
C ALA A 685 -29.37 -42.41 2.50
N LEU A 686 -28.81 -42.91 1.39
CA LEU A 686 -28.08 -44.17 1.37
C LEU A 686 -26.76 -44.09 2.14
N ILE A 687 -26.08 -42.94 2.11
CA ILE A 687 -24.88 -42.69 2.91
C ILE A 687 -25.21 -42.61 4.40
N ALA A 688 -26.25 -41.87 4.78
CA ALA A 688 -26.68 -41.71 6.17
C ALA A 688 -27.18 -43.02 6.80
N THR A 689 -27.75 -43.91 5.99
CA THR A 689 -28.24 -45.23 6.42
C THR A 689 -27.22 -46.35 6.24
N GLY A 690 -26.02 -46.07 5.73
CA GLY A 690 -24.96 -47.06 5.52
C GLY A 690 -25.30 -48.14 4.50
N ASN A 691 -26.06 -47.82 3.45
CA ASN A 691 -26.58 -48.75 2.44
C ASN A 691 -27.45 -49.90 3.01
N ALA A 692 -28.25 -49.64 4.04
CA ALA A 692 -29.14 -50.63 4.65
C ALA A 692 -30.36 -51.04 3.77
N GLY A 693 -30.37 -50.68 2.48
CA GLY A 693 -31.43 -50.99 1.51
C GLY A 693 -32.41 -49.83 1.23
N ALA A 694 -33.29 -50.01 0.25
CA ALA A 694 -34.20 -48.96 -0.25
C ALA A 694 -35.19 -48.45 0.80
N GLU A 695 -35.71 -49.33 1.66
CA GLU A 695 -36.72 -48.99 2.67
C GLU A 695 -36.15 -48.06 3.75
N ALA A 696 -34.94 -48.35 4.25
CA ALA A 696 -34.27 -47.53 5.26
C ALA A 696 -33.90 -46.13 4.71
N ALA A 697 -33.40 -46.08 3.47
CA ALA A 697 -33.10 -44.81 2.80
C ALA A 697 -34.37 -43.99 2.51
N MET A 698 -35.49 -44.65 2.21
CA MET A 698 -36.78 -44.00 2.01
C MET A 698 -37.35 -43.41 3.31
N GLU A 699 -37.28 -44.15 4.42
CA GLU A 699 -37.70 -43.66 5.73
C GLU A 699 -36.88 -42.43 6.15
N TRP A 700 -35.57 -42.43 5.89
CA TRP A 700 -34.70 -41.28 6.10
C TRP A 700 -35.07 -40.08 5.19
N LEU A 701 -35.40 -40.32 3.91
CA LEU A 701 -35.85 -39.27 2.99
C LEU A 701 -37.16 -38.60 3.43
N PHE A 702 -38.08 -39.35 4.05
CA PHE A 702 -39.33 -38.81 4.57
C PHE A 702 -39.16 -38.08 5.90
N ASN A 703 -38.08 -38.34 6.64
CA ASN A 703 -37.83 -37.73 7.94
C ASN A 703 -36.32 -37.48 8.16
N PRO A 704 -35.75 -36.46 7.50
CA PRO A 704 -34.31 -36.19 7.57
C PRO A 704 -33.92 -35.80 8.99
N THR A 705 -33.04 -36.58 9.62
CA THR A 705 -32.40 -36.20 10.87
C THR A 705 -31.40 -35.08 10.60
N GLU A 706 -31.53 -33.93 11.28
CA GLU A 706 -30.62 -32.78 11.18
C GLU A 706 -29.23 -33.11 11.76
N ASP A 707 -28.39 -33.83 11.00
CA ASP A 707 -26.99 -34.06 11.32
C ASP A 707 -26.08 -33.14 10.47
N PRO A 708 -25.40 -32.14 11.06
CA PRO A 708 -24.61 -31.15 10.32
C PRO A 708 -23.39 -31.72 9.58
N ALA A 709 -23.02 -32.99 9.79
CA ALA A 709 -21.98 -33.66 9.00
C ALA A 709 -22.40 -33.96 7.54
N VAL A 710 -23.69 -33.88 7.21
CA VAL A 710 -24.26 -34.26 5.90
C VAL A 710 -24.46 -33.05 4.95
N GLU A 711 -24.19 -31.83 5.41
CA GLU A 711 -24.32 -30.58 4.65
C GLU A 711 -23.16 -30.33 3.65
N THR A 712 -22.15 -31.20 3.56
CA THR A 712 -21.09 -31.05 2.56
C THR A 712 -21.59 -31.41 1.15
N PRO A 713 -21.30 -30.61 0.11
CA PRO A 713 -21.69 -30.93 -1.26
C PRO A 713 -21.02 -32.24 -1.70
N VAL A 714 -21.81 -33.23 -2.12
CA VAL A 714 -21.29 -34.44 -2.77
C VAL A 714 -20.73 -34.04 -4.14
N GLN A 715 -19.41 -33.87 -4.26
CA GLN A 715 -18.76 -33.70 -5.56
C GLN A 715 -18.92 -34.99 -6.38
N THR A 716 -19.46 -34.85 -7.59
CA THR A 716 -19.53 -35.93 -8.57
C THR A 716 -18.12 -36.30 -9.04
N THR A 717 -17.78 -37.58 -9.01
CA THR A 717 -16.53 -38.17 -9.52
C THR A 717 -16.40 -38.06 -11.05
N GLY A 718 -16.29 -36.84 -11.56
CA GLY A 718 -15.75 -36.56 -12.88
C GLY A 718 -14.29 -36.13 -12.70
N SER A 719 -13.37 -36.75 -13.44
CA SER A 719 -12.05 -36.16 -13.70
C SER A 719 -12.24 -34.67 -14.00
N ALA A 720 -11.71 -33.79 -13.16
CA ALA A 720 -11.70 -32.36 -13.47
C ALA A 720 -11.09 -32.19 -14.87
N PRO A 721 -11.69 -31.35 -15.75
CA PRO A 721 -11.15 -31.13 -17.08
C PRO A 721 -9.67 -30.72 -16.97
N GLU A 722 -8.82 -31.24 -17.86
CA GLU A 722 -7.43 -30.82 -17.90
C GLU A 722 -7.36 -29.30 -18.06
N PRO A 723 -6.60 -28.58 -17.22
CA PRO A 723 -6.51 -27.14 -17.33
C PRO A 723 -5.90 -26.75 -18.69
N PRO A 724 -6.33 -25.61 -19.28
CA PRO A 724 -5.83 -25.15 -20.57
C PRO A 724 -4.30 -25.08 -20.60
N ALA A 725 -3.69 -25.60 -21.67
CA ALA A 725 -2.23 -25.66 -21.82
C ALA A 725 -1.57 -24.27 -21.71
N GLU A 726 -2.24 -23.22 -22.19
CA GLU A 726 -1.77 -21.84 -22.08
C GLU A 726 -1.64 -21.37 -20.62
N GLN A 727 -2.59 -21.73 -19.74
CA GLN A 727 -2.55 -21.35 -18.32
C GLN A 727 -1.45 -22.12 -17.58
N VAL A 728 -1.24 -23.39 -17.95
CA VAL A 728 -0.17 -24.21 -17.39
C VAL A 728 1.20 -23.66 -17.81
N GLU A 729 1.34 -23.23 -19.07
CA GLU A 729 2.57 -22.62 -19.60
C GLU A 729 2.85 -21.27 -18.92
N MET A 730 1.83 -20.43 -18.69
CA MET A 730 1.98 -19.17 -17.94
C MET A 730 2.49 -19.41 -16.51
N LEU A 731 1.96 -20.41 -15.79
CA LEU A 731 2.46 -20.76 -14.46
C LEU A 731 3.85 -21.42 -14.51
N ALA A 732 4.17 -22.14 -15.58
CA ALA A 732 5.51 -22.69 -15.79
C ALA A 732 6.55 -21.60 -16.06
N ASP A 733 6.17 -20.55 -16.81
CA ASP A 733 6.99 -19.35 -17.03
C ASP A 733 7.20 -18.55 -15.73
N MET A 734 6.27 -18.63 -14.78
CA MET A 734 6.45 -18.11 -13.41
C MET A 734 7.39 -18.97 -12.55
N GLY A 735 7.92 -20.06 -13.09
CA GLY A 735 8.92 -20.92 -12.46
C GLY A 735 8.36 -22.13 -11.72
N PHE A 736 7.07 -22.45 -11.85
CA PHE A 736 6.46 -23.66 -11.29
C PHE A 736 6.60 -24.85 -12.26
N THR A 737 6.53 -26.09 -11.75
CA THR A 737 6.53 -27.25 -12.67
C THR A 737 5.16 -27.36 -13.34
N ASN A 738 5.11 -27.97 -14.54
CA ASN A 738 3.85 -28.28 -15.20
C ASN A 738 2.90 -29.10 -14.31
N ALA A 739 3.43 -29.96 -13.45
CA ALA A 739 2.64 -30.76 -12.50
C ALA A 739 2.02 -29.89 -11.41
N GLN A 740 2.82 -29.00 -10.80
CA GLN A 740 2.38 -28.02 -9.81
C GLN A 740 1.29 -27.11 -10.38
N ALA A 741 1.55 -26.53 -11.56
CA ALA A 741 0.61 -25.66 -12.27
C ALA A 741 -0.72 -26.34 -12.56
N LYS A 742 -0.70 -27.60 -13.03
CA LYS A 742 -1.91 -28.38 -13.29
C LYS A 742 -2.71 -28.63 -12.01
N LYS A 743 -2.04 -29.01 -10.93
CA LYS A 743 -2.70 -29.27 -9.63
C LYS A 743 -3.31 -28.00 -9.05
N ALA A 744 -2.56 -26.90 -9.04
CA ALA A 744 -3.05 -25.62 -8.55
C ALA A 744 -4.25 -25.09 -9.33
N LEU A 745 -4.26 -25.23 -10.66
CA LEU A 745 -5.41 -24.83 -11.49
C LEU A 745 -6.63 -25.72 -11.25
N ARG A 746 -6.45 -27.00 -10.90
CA ARG A 746 -7.56 -27.88 -10.51
C ARG A 746 -8.15 -27.50 -9.16
N GLU A 747 -7.31 -27.22 -8.17
CA GLU A 747 -7.73 -26.83 -6.80
C GLU A 747 -8.38 -25.44 -6.73
N THR A 748 -8.30 -24.66 -7.82
CA THR A 748 -8.77 -23.28 -7.87
C THR A 748 -9.76 -23.01 -9.00
N ASP A 749 -10.38 -24.08 -9.52
CA ASP A 749 -11.41 -24.03 -10.57
C ASP A 749 -10.96 -23.29 -11.85
N GLY A 750 -9.67 -23.39 -12.20
CA GLY A 750 -9.08 -22.73 -13.37
C GLY A 750 -8.84 -21.23 -13.22
N ASN A 751 -8.99 -20.68 -12.01
CA ASN A 751 -8.66 -19.29 -11.73
C ASN A 751 -7.15 -19.13 -11.52
N MET A 752 -6.49 -18.45 -12.46
CA MET A 752 -5.03 -18.27 -12.47
C MET A 752 -4.51 -17.53 -11.23
N GLU A 753 -5.20 -16.51 -10.73
CA GLU A 753 -4.75 -15.72 -9.57
C GLU A 753 -4.77 -16.55 -8.29
N ARG A 754 -5.87 -17.29 -8.10
CA ARG A 754 -6.00 -18.24 -6.98
C ARG A 754 -5.01 -19.39 -7.12
N ALA A 755 -4.75 -19.88 -8.33
CA ALA A 755 -3.77 -20.95 -8.57
C ALA A 755 -2.35 -20.50 -8.16
N VAL A 756 -1.97 -19.28 -8.50
CA VAL A 756 -0.70 -18.67 -8.05
C VAL A 756 -0.67 -18.59 -6.53
N GLU A 757 -1.71 -18.04 -5.90
CA GLU A 757 -1.79 -17.95 -4.43
C GLU A 757 -1.70 -19.33 -3.76
N TRP A 758 -2.39 -20.32 -4.30
CA TRP A 758 -2.36 -21.70 -3.82
C TRP A 758 -0.95 -22.30 -3.90
N LEU A 759 -0.23 -22.07 -5.00
CA LEU A 759 1.15 -22.53 -5.18
C LEU A 759 2.12 -21.92 -4.17
N PHE A 760 1.92 -20.65 -3.82
CA PHE A 760 2.75 -19.99 -2.80
C PHE A 760 2.42 -20.43 -1.38
N ASN A 761 1.18 -20.81 -1.11
CA ASN A 761 0.76 -21.38 0.16
C ASN A 761 1.12 -22.89 0.28
N HIS A 762 1.46 -23.54 -0.83
CA HIS A 762 1.89 -24.95 -0.91
C HIS A 762 3.19 -25.12 -1.73
N PRO A 763 4.28 -24.41 -1.38
CA PRO A 763 5.50 -24.38 -2.20
C PRO A 763 6.21 -25.74 -2.25
N ASP A 764 5.94 -26.61 -1.28
CA ASP A 764 6.54 -27.95 -1.16
C ASP A 764 5.71 -29.05 -1.86
N ASP A 765 4.51 -28.75 -2.36
CA ASP A 765 3.71 -29.72 -3.13
C ASP A 765 4.32 -29.90 -4.52
N THR A 766 4.78 -31.09 -4.88
CA THR A 766 5.43 -31.36 -6.17
C THR A 766 4.45 -31.45 -7.34
N GLY A 767 3.14 -31.39 -7.09
CA GLY A 767 2.10 -31.44 -8.11
C GLY A 767 1.82 -32.85 -8.64
N GLU A 768 2.33 -33.90 -7.99
CA GLU A 768 2.05 -35.29 -8.36
C GLU A 768 0.68 -35.71 -7.83
N ASP A 769 -0.19 -36.20 -8.73
CA ASP A 769 -1.44 -36.87 -8.36
C ASP A 769 -1.08 -38.24 -7.74
N THR A 770 -1.19 -38.37 -6.41
CA THR A 770 -0.75 -39.56 -5.68
C THR A 770 -1.46 -40.82 -6.17
N THR A 771 -0.71 -41.75 -6.78
CA THR A 771 -0.97 -43.19 -6.66
C THR A 771 -0.12 -43.71 -5.50
N PRO A 772 -0.67 -44.52 -4.58
CA PRO A 772 0.04 -44.87 -3.36
C PRO A 772 1.11 -45.92 -3.67
N ALA A 773 2.36 -45.48 -3.78
CA ALA A 773 3.51 -46.39 -3.75
C ALA A 773 4.71 -45.73 -3.06
N ALA A 774 5.05 -46.31 -1.91
CA ALA A 774 6.32 -46.19 -1.17
C ALA A 774 6.73 -44.78 -0.70
N SER A 775 6.30 -44.47 0.53
CA SER A 775 6.99 -43.65 1.53
C SER A 775 8.41 -43.20 1.15
N SER A 776 8.51 -42.02 0.53
CA SER A 776 9.67 -41.17 0.73
C SER A 776 9.40 -40.35 1.98
N SER A 777 10.29 -40.46 2.95
CA SER A 777 10.25 -39.68 4.19
C SER A 777 10.12 -38.20 3.87
N GLU A 778 8.98 -37.61 4.22
CA GLU A 778 8.80 -36.15 4.29
C GLU A 778 9.94 -35.60 5.14
N THR A 779 10.84 -34.85 4.48
CA THR A 779 11.79 -34.02 5.21
C THR A 779 11.05 -32.72 5.50
N THR A 780 10.40 -32.66 6.65
CA THR A 780 9.84 -31.40 7.18
C THR A 780 10.99 -30.38 7.24
N LYS A 781 10.97 -29.38 6.35
CA LYS A 781 11.90 -28.24 6.46
C LYS A 781 11.65 -27.56 7.81
N ALA A 782 12.73 -27.15 8.46
CA ALA A 782 12.62 -26.36 9.68
C ALA A 782 11.89 -25.03 9.39
N PRO A 783 11.05 -24.53 10.32
CA PRO A 783 10.42 -23.22 10.18
C PRO A 783 11.47 -22.12 10.03
N PRO A 784 11.17 -21.03 9.29
CA PRO A 784 12.13 -19.94 9.05
C PRO A 784 12.48 -19.21 10.35
N GLY A 785 13.62 -18.50 10.36
CA GLY A 785 14.15 -17.84 11.56
C GLY A 785 15.01 -18.76 12.44
N SER A 786 15.22 -18.36 13.69
CA SER A 786 16.11 -19.07 14.62
C SER A 786 15.54 -19.17 16.03
N SER A 787 15.55 -20.38 16.60
CA SER A 787 15.20 -20.65 18.00
C SER A 787 16.37 -20.43 18.98
N ARG A 788 17.49 -19.85 18.52
CA ARG A 788 18.65 -19.56 19.38
C ARG A 788 18.24 -18.59 20.50
N LEU A 789 18.75 -18.81 21.70
CA LEU A 789 18.62 -17.88 22.82
C LEU A 789 20.00 -17.25 23.16
N PRO A 790 20.05 -16.02 23.68
CA PRO A 790 18.91 -15.16 23.99
C PRO A 790 18.29 -14.50 22.73
N ALA A 791 16.98 -14.32 22.74
CA ALA A 791 16.17 -13.63 21.74
C ALA A 791 15.97 -12.18 22.19
N ARG A 792 17.06 -11.41 22.18
CA ARG A 792 17.08 -9.99 22.51
C ARG A 792 16.97 -9.14 21.27
N TYR A 793 16.13 -8.12 21.36
CA TYR A 793 15.84 -7.19 20.29
C TYR A 793 16.01 -5.75 20.75
N ARG A 794 16.35 -4.85 19.83
CA ARG A 794 16.40 -3.40 20.05
C ARG A 794 15.58 -2.67 19.01
N LEU A 795 14.83 -1.66 19.42
CA LEU A 795 14.01 -0.86 18.49
C LEU A 795 14.89 -0.13 17.48
N LYS A 796 14.70 -0.46 16.20
CA LYS A 796 15.38 0.14 15.05
C LYS A 796 14.56 1.26 14.43
N ALA A 797 13.25 1.06 14.28
CA ALA A 797 12.36 2.05 13.69
C ALA A 797 10.92 1.90 14.23
N PHE A 798 10.11 2.94 14.09
CA PHE A 798 8.67 2.87 14.31
C PHE A 798 7.93 3.78 13.32
N ILE A 799 6.76 3.34 12.89
CA ILE A 799 5.89 4.07 11.97
C ILE A 799 4.70 4.60 12.77
N SER A 800 4.46 5.90 12.68
CA SER A 800 3.36 6.58 13.37
C SER A 800 2.28 6.99 12.39
N HIS A 801 1.02 6.78 12.76
CA HIS A 801 -0.15 7.21 12.01
C HIS A 801 -0.86 8.35 12.74
N LYS A 802 -0.99 9.51 12.09
CA LYS A 802 -1.75 10.67 12.59
C LYS A 802 -2.99 10.88 11.73
N GLY A 803 -4.13 10.47 12.26
CA GLY A 803 -5.42 10.61 11.59
C GLY A 803 -6.53 9.90 12.38
N PRO A 804 -7.80 10.28 12.15
CA PRO A 804 -8.94 9.72 12.88
C PRO A 804 -9.32 8.29 12.45
N SER A 805 -8.90 7.85 11.26
CA SER A 805 -9.35 6.60 10.62
C SER A 805 -8.20 5.93 9.84
N VAL A 806 -8.32 4.62 9.58
CA VAL A 806 -7.43 3.87 8.68
C VAL A 806 -7.42 4.39 7.25
N HIS A 807 -8.51 5.04 6.80
CA HIS A 807 -8.64 5.57 5.44
C HIS A 807 -8.39 7.09 5.35
N SER A 808 -8.00 7.71 6.47
CA SER A 808 -7.73 9.15 6.54
C SER A 808 -6.69 9.45 7.62
N GLY A 809 -5.46 9.67 7.21
CA GLY A 809 -4.37 10.17 8.05
C GLY A 809 -3.04 10.26 7.32
N HIS A 810 -1.99 10.53 8.09
CA HIS A 810 -0.63 10.73 7.61
C HIS A 810 0.34 9.79 8.32
N TYR A 811 1.17 9.09 7.54
CA TYR A 811 2.20 8.18 8.06
C TYR A 811 3.57 8.86 8.05
N VAL A 812 4.31 8.69 9.14
CA VAL A 812 5.72 9.09 9.24
C VAL A 812 6.55 7.98 9.86
N ALA A 813 7.81 7.86 9.45
CA ALA A 813 8.74 6.90 10.01
C ALA A 813 9.80 7.60 10.86
N HIS A 814 10.04 7.07 12.06
CA HIS A 814 11.21 7.43 12.87
C HIS A 814 12.19 6.27 12.83
N ILE A 815 13.42 6.56 12.42
CA ILE A 815 14.44 5.54 12.20
C ILE A 815 15.69 5.89 13.01
N ARG A 816 16.21 4.91 13.75
CA ARG A 816 17.47 5.04 14.47
C ARG A 816 18.63 4.81 13.50
N MET A 817 19.33 5.88 13.17
CA MET A 817 20.47 5.88 12.25
C MET A 817 21.80 5.91 13.01
N PRO A 818 22.88 5.33 12.46
CA PRO A 818 24.24 5.62 12.93
C PRO A 818 24.46 7.13 12.93
N ARG A 819 25.22 7.66 13.91
CA ARG A 819 25.40 9.11 14.14
C ARG A 819 25.65 9.87 12.83
N ILE A 820 24.87 10.93 12.60
CA ILE A 820 24.97 11.77 11.40
C ILE A 820 25.70 13.07 11.77
N GLY A 821 27.01 13.12 11.55
CA GLY A 821 27.85 14.32 11.70
C GLY A 821 29.06 14.20 12.66
N ASP A 822 29.97 15.19 12.59
CA ASP A 822 31.25 15.28 13.33
C ASP A 822 31.09 15.83 14.77
N ALA A 823 30.11 15.38 15.55
CA ALA A 823 29.96 15.81 16.95
C ALA A 823 30.84 14.95 17.88
N MET A 824 31.89 15.59 18.40
CA MET A 824 33.01 15.03 19.16
C MET A 824 32.71 14.68 20.64
N ASP A 825 31.49 14.30 21.00
CA ASP A 825 31.13 13.91 22.38
C ASP A 825 30.98 12.38 22.50
N ALA A 826 31.86 11.79 23.31
CA ALA A 826 32.24 10.37 23.25
C ALA A 826 31.41 9.39 24.10
N ASP A 827 30.29 9.80 24.70
CA ASP A 827 29.65 8.99 25.76
C ASP A 827 28.29 8.33 25.43
N ASP A 828 27.73 8.48 24.22
CA ASP A 828 26.46 7.80 23.85
C ASP A 828 26.59 6.85 22.65
N VAL A 829 26.54 5.54 22.91
CA VAL A 829 26.63 4.44 21.93
C VAL A 829 25.34 4.29 21.10
N ALA A 830 24.26 4.99 21.48
CA ALA A 830 22.97 4.97 20.81
C ALA A 830 22.95 5.98 19.64
N GLY A 831 22.78 5.50 18.41
CA GLY A 831 22.63 6.35 17.22
C GLY A 831 21.48 7.37 17.30
N ASP A 832 21.45 8.33 16.39
CA ASP A 832 20.47 9.42 16.36
C ASP A 832 19.12 8.99 15.76
N TRP A 833 18.03 9.52 16.30
CA TRP A 833 16.70 9.36 15.70
C TRP A 833 16.49 10.39 14.59
N VAL A 834 16.05 9.91 13.44
CA VAL A 834 15.73 10.73 12.27
C VAL A 834 14.26 10.52 11.92
N LEU A 835 13.53 11.62 11.77
CA LEU A 835 12.14 11.64 11.32
C LEU A 835 12.12 11.78 9.79
N PHE A 836 11.50 10.81 9.13
CA PHE A 836 11.18 10.81 7.71
C PHE A 836 9.69 11.15 7.56
N ASN A 837 9.42 12.39 7.16
CA ASN A 837 8.11 12.89 6.79
C ASN A 837 8.16 13.28 5.31
N ASP A 838 7.96 12.28 4.44
CA ASP A 838 8.07 12.41 2.98
C ASP A 838 9.41 13.03 2.53
N GLU A 839 9.41 14.17 1.86
CA GLU A 839 10.63 14.89 1.46
C GLU A 839 11.36 15.54 2.65
N LYS A 840 10.66 15.78 3.78
CA LYS A 840 11.23 16.41 4.97
C LYS A 840 11.91 15.35 5.83
N VAL A 841 13.24 15.42 5.87
CA VAL A 841 14.07 14.54 6.71
C VAL A 841 14.78 15.40 7.74
N VAL A 842 14.49 15.16 9.02
CA VAL A 842 14.96 15.98 10.14
C VAL A 842 15.48 15.13 11.28
N ARG A 843 16.43 15.67 12.05
CA ARG A 843 16.85 15.05 13.32
C ARG A 843 15.71 15.20 14.31
N ALA A 844 15.23 14.08 14.84
CA ALA A 844 14.14 14.07 15.81
C ALA A 844 14.68 14.37 17.22
N ASP A 845 13.99 15.22 17.95
CA ASP A 845 14.26 15.49 19.36
C ASP A 845 13.80 14.31 20.23
N ALA A 846 14.48 14.09 21.37
CA ALA A 846 14.23 12.94 22.24
C ALA A 846 12.80 12.93 22.81
N THR A 847 12.18 14.09 22.95
CA THR A 847 10.83 14.33 23.46
C THR A 847 9.77 13.94 22.44
N SER A 848 9.86 14.43 21.20
CA SER A 848 9.03 14.01 20.07
C SER A 848 9.08 12.51 19.85
N VAL A 849 10.29 11.92 19.90
CA VAL A 849 10.46 10.47 19.83
C VAL A 849 9.75 9.78 20.98
N ARG A 850 9.88 10.27 22.23
CA ARG A 850 9.23 9.66 23.40
C ARG A 850 7.71 9.67 23.28
N ASP A 851 7.11 10.75 22.78
CA ASP A 851 5.66 10.89 22.69
C ASP A 851 5.07 10.13 21.52
N LEU A 852 5.69 10.22 20.33
CA LEU A 852 5.21 9.53 19.13
C LEU A 852 5.45 8.02 19.20
N LYS A 853 6.55 7.57 19.82
CA LYS A 853 6.83 6.14 20.02
C LYS A 853 5.73 5.43 20.80
N LYS A 854 5.11 6.10 21.78
CA LYS A 854 3.99 5.51 22.54
C LYS A 854 2.73 5.33 21.68
N LEU A 855 2.53 6.21 20.71
CA LEU A 855 1.37 6.23 19.83
C LEU A 855 1.62 5.56 18.48
N ALA A 856 2.80 4.98 18.26
CA ALA A 856 3.16 4.35 17.01
C ALA A 856 2.23 3.19 16.63
N TYR A 857 2.12 2.98 15.32
CA TYR A 857 1.25 2.00 14.68
C TYR A 857 2.00 0.68 14.43
N MET A 858 3.24 0.78 13.93
CA MET A 858 4.13 -0.37 13.73
C MET A 858 5.48 -0.11 14.40
N TYR A 859 6.08 -1.16 14.96
CA TYR A 859 7.41 -1.15 15.56
C TYR A 859 8.29 -2.18 14.85
N VAL A 860 9.52 -1.79 14.55
CA VAL A 860 10.53 -2.64 13.90
C VAL A 860 11.73 -2.80 14.82
N PHE A 861 11.96 -4.04 15.23
CA PHE A 861 12.96 -4.46 16.20
C PHE A 861 14.04 -5.30 15.52
N GLU A 862 15.31 -4.98 15.76
CA GLU A 862 16.45 -5.73 15.23
C GLU A 862 17.07 -6.60 16.33
N ARG A 863 17.41 -7.84 16.01
CA ARG A 863 18.02 -8.78 16.95
C ARG A 863 19.45 -8.35 17.31
N VAL A 864 19.81 -8.38 18.60
CA VAL A 864 21.09 -7.91 19.16
C VAL A 864 22.10 -9.04 19.34
#